data_AF-A0A7J7M4V2-F1
#
_entry.id   AF-A0A7J7M4V2-F1
#
_cell.length_a   1.000
_cell.length_b   1.000
_cell.length_c   1.000
_cell.angle_alpha   90.00
_cell.angle_beta   90.00
_cell.angle_gamma   90.00
#
_symmetry.space_group_name_H-M   'P 1'
#
loop_
_entity.id
_entity.type
_entity.pdbx_description
1 polymer ?
#
loop_
_entity_poly.entity_id
_entity_poly.type
_entity_poly.pdbx_seq_one_letter_code
_entity_poly.pdbx_strand_id
1 'polypeptide(L)'
;MASSIALQLQALKSFIQTEPEQTRRPFTRPSIIYDPKQAADTDIDTIFTVAQSGLDALEQKDIRFGGYKKSLFSPKSKDSDRELMGIEENKRINESIASYLRLLSGELVLLSALKTLEYLIRRYKVHVYNVDELILCALPYHDTTTFVRIVHLLQLGNSKWYFLEGVKLSGAPPPRKVIVQQCMRDMGVLDALCEYASPRKKNQPSLPVVNFFTAVIVEVLGALPTIDTNTVRRILPFVFSGLEPTSKGGANHKAGALMIVGVLASRSTLAPKLVRALIESIARVARQDATELEDLPWLRRSLMAIINLVQSQSVQTFPRKALELLKDIRDFAGVLSGLSKEFNGNKFLSVYLESLASYSSCDSLCRHSLVSIIETVPVKDFIYSIVYKVLTSYMMSSRIADNSKQCESGWAKEIFATVRKCYPSELRKAVRKLEDSKVNSLKEDSMLEVLCIMFDESKSSPDIADLEIWFSLEHPKAEVRRATLSNLAPSGVLKANAFDSQKLASIQEAMLRRLYDEDLSVAQAALSLDGLSEFISAPDLLKAYWTILQRFIDVVMTGPSLGRYDVCEVAISCLDSAILNLQDHYLKEVAKMMFPLILIIPKTWRVNVKALGLTKDLQWPFYNSISSSYDMVSQIQEKVVNFVVNLV
;
A
#
# COMPACT_ATOMS: atom_id res chain seq x y z
N MET A 1 -0.67 -62.31 31.65
CA MET A 1 0.17 -61.57 32.64
C MET A 1 1.57 -61.24 32.14
N ALA A 2 2.24 -62.09 31.34
CA ALA A 2 3.57 -61.78 30.77
C ALA A 2 3.64 -60.52 29.87
N SER A 3 2.53 -60.12 29.23
CA SER A 3 2.48 -58.93 28.37
C SER A 3 2.45 -57.61 29.14
N SER A 4 1.84 -57.56 30.33
CA SER A 4 1.76 -56.34 31.14
C SER A 4 3.12 -56.01 31.76
N ILE A 5 3.83 -57.02 32.26
CA ILE A 5 5.19 -56.86 32.79
C ILE A 5 6.18 -56.51 31.67
N ALA A 6 6.03 -57.12 30.48
CA ALA A 6 6.85 -56.76 29.32
C ALA A 6 6.65 -55.30 28.90
N LEU A 7 5.41 -54.81 28.88
CA LEU A 7 5.10 -53.40 28.60
C LEU A 7 5.62 -52.46 29.69
N GLN A 8 5.50 -52.84 30.96
CA GLN A 8 6.05 -52.07 32.09
C GLN A 8 7.58 -52.05 32.08
N LEU A 9 8.25 -53.16 31.74
CA LEU A 9 9.69 -53.22 31.56
C LEU A 9 10.16 -52.42 30.34
N GLN A 10 9.39 -52.41 29.26
CA GLN A 10 9.69 -51.60 28.08
C GLN A 10 9.53 -50.11 28.39
N ALA A 11 8.49 -49.74 29.16
CA ALA A 11 8.33 -48.38 29.66
C ALA A 11 9.49 -47.99 30.59
N LEU A 12 9.85 -48.82 31.57
CA LEU A 12 10.99 -48.57 32.47
C LEU A 12 12.31 -48.48 31.71
N LYS A 13 12.56 -49.35 30.71
CA LYS A 13 13.73 -49.26 29.82
C LYS A 13 13.75 -47.96 29.02
N SER A 14 12.59 -47.39 28.67
CA SER A 14 12.54 -46.08 28.01
C SER A 14 12.83 -44.91 28.96
N PHE A 15 12.61 -45.08 30.28
CA PHE A 15 12.94 -44.08 31.31
C PHE A 15 14.39 -44.16 31.77
N ILE A 16 15.00 -45.34 31.77
CA ILE A 16 16.40 -45.55 32.15
C ILE A 16 17.26 -45.32 30.90
N GLN A 17 17.82 -44.11 30.76
CA GLN A 17 18.71 -43.71 29.65
C GLN A 17 20.15 -44.25 29.79
N THR A 18 20.37 -45.36 30.51
CA THR A 18 21.68 -46.04 30.52
C THR A 18 21.79 -46.93 29.29
N GLU A 19 22.91 -46.85 28.56
CA GLU A 19 23.17 -47.75 27.45
C GLU A 19 23.04 -49.21 27.92
N PRO A 20 22.37 -50.09 27.16
CA PRO A 20 22.57 -51.51 27.33
C PRO A 20 24.04 -51.81 27.01
N GLU A 21 24.78 -52.43 27.93
CA GLU A 21 26.16 -52.87 27.69
C GLU A 21 26.23 -53.59 26.34
N GLN A 22 27.04 -53.06 25.41
CA GLN A 22 27.20 -53.63 24.08
C GLN A 22 27.79 -55.04 24.21
N THR A 23 26.92 -56.05 24.17
CA THR A 23 27.27 -57.46 24.34
C THR A 23 27.75 -58.11 23.04
N ARG A 24 27.79 -57.38 21.91
CA ARG A 24 28.20 -57.91 20.60
C ARG A 24 29.34 -57.12 20.00
N ARG A 25 30.44 -57.81 19.69
CA ARG A 25 31.59 -57.25 18.96
C ARG A 25 31.24 -57.02 17.48
N PRO A 26 31.82 -56.00 16.83
CA PRO A 26 32.79 -55.05 17.38
C PRO A 26 32.15 -54.03 18.32
N PHE A 27 32.87 -53.65 19.39
CA PHE A 27 32.47 -52.52 20.25
C PHE A 27 32.58 -51.25 19.42
N THR A 28 31.46 -50.62 19.12
CA THR A 28 31.43 -49.40 18.30
C THR A 28 30.97 -48.25 19.17
N ARG A 29 31.81 -47.23 19.30
CA ARG A 29 31.47 -46.02 20.04
C ARG A 29 30.78 -45.00 19.10
N PRO A 30 29.84 -44.18 19.60
CA PRO A 30 29.16 -43.19 18.78
C PRO A 30 30.16 -42.15 18.27
N SER A 31 30.15 -41.90 16.97
CA SER A 31 31.04 -40.92 16.31
C SER A 31 30.39 -40.34 15.06
N ILE A 32 30.63 -39.05 14.80
CA ILE A 32 30.26 -38.37 13.56
C ILE A 32 31.41 -38.39 12.57
N ILE A 33 32.65 -38.22 13.06
CA ILE A 33 33.82 -38.03 12.20
C ILE A 33 34.44 -39.38 11.79
N TYR A 34 34.56 -40.30 12.75
CA TYR A 34 35.36 -41.51 12.62
C TYR A 34 34.51 -42.71 12.23
N ASP A 35 35.12 -43.60 11.44
CA ASP A 35 34.52 -44.90 11.15
C ASP A 35 34.45 -45.77 12.41
N PRO A 36 33.55 -46.77 12.49
CA PRO A 36 33.32 -47.55 13.71
C PRO A 36 34.58 -48.17 14.32
N LYS A 37 35.56 -48.55 13.50
CA LYS A 37 36.87 -49.07 13.96
C LYS A 37 37.70 -47.99 14.62
N GLN A 38 37.92 -46.87 13.92
CA GLN A 38 38.68 -45.74 14.43
C GLN A 38 38.02 -45.14 15.68
N ALA A 39 36.69 -45.06 15.70
CA ALA A 39 35.93 -44.58 16.85
C ALA A 39 36.13 -45.46 18.10
N ALA A 40 36.28 -46.78 17.93
CA ALA A 40 36.56 -47.70 19.03
C ALA A 40 37.96 -47.49 19.61
N ASP A 41 38.95 -47.30 18.74
CA ASP A 41 40.37 -47.16 19.10
C ASP A 41 40.72 -45.77 19.64
N THR A 42 39.95 -44.73 19.27
CA THR A 42 40.22 -43.36 19.70
C THR A 42 39.72 -43.13 21.13
N ASP A 43 40.64 -42.68 21.99
CA ASP A 43 40.44 -42.35 23.39
C ASP A 43 39.93 -40.90 23.59
N ILE A 44 39.49 -40.59 24.81
CA ILE A 44 38.87 -39.29 25.14
C ILE A 44 39.92 -38.16 25.14
N ASP A 45 41.18 -38.42 25.49
CA ASP A 45 42.22 -37.39 25.51
C ASP A 45 42.59 -36.94 24.10
N THR A 46 42.68 -37.88 23.16
CA THR A 46 42.87 -37.56 21.74
C THR A 46 41.69 -36.72 21.20
N ILE A 47 40.44 -37.14 21.48
CA ILE A 47 39.24 -36.41 21.02
C ILE A 47 39.19 -35.01 21.63
N PHE A 48 39.54 -34.87 22.91
CA PHE A 48 39.62 -33.58 23.57
C PHE A 48 40.65 -32.65 22.92
N THR A 49 41.84 -33.16 22.61
CA THR A 49 42.89 -32.38 21.93
C THR A 49 42.45 -31.91 20.54
N VAL A 50 41.79 -32.79 19.78
CA VAL A 50 41.20 -32.46 18.48
C VAL A 50 40.08 -31.42 18.62
N ALA A 51 39.24 -31.54 19.64
CA ALA A 51 38.16 -30.59 19.93
C ALA A 51 38.70 -29.22 20.38
N GLN A 52 39.78 -29.16 21.16
CA GLN A 52 40.43 -27.88 21.51
C GLN A 52 40.94 -27.16 20.27
N SER A 53 41.63 -27.87 19.36
CA SER A 53 42.05 -27.29 18.08
C SER A 53 40.86 -26.82 17.23
N GLY A 54 39.76 -27.57 17.21
CA GLY A 54 38.52 -27.15 16.55
C GLY A 54 37.92 -25.89 17.19
N LEU A 55 37.91 -25.81 18.51
CA LEU A 55 37.39 -24.67 19.25
C LEU A 55 38.24 -23.41 19.06
N ASP A 56 39.56 -23.54 19.01
CA ASP A 56 40.49 -22.43 18.71
C ASP A 56 40.21 -21.86 17.33
N ALA A 57 40.03 -22.72 16.32
CA ALA A 57 39.69 -22.30 14.97
C ALA A 57 38.31 -21.63 14.89
N LEU A 58 37.33 -22.10 15.67
CA LEU A 58 36.01 -21.47 15.76
C LEU A 58 36.06 -20.11 16.47
N GLU A 59 36.87 -19.98 17.52
CA GLU A 59 37.04 -18.71 18.25
C GLU A 59 37.68 -17.63 17.37
N GLN A 60 38.62 -18.01 16.50
CA GLN A 60 39.20 -17.08 15.51
C GLN A 60 38.13 -16.51 14.57
N LYS A 61 37.07 -17.28 14.28
CA LYS A 61 35.96 -16.85 13.42
C LYS A 61 34.88 -16.09 14.20
N ASP A 62 34.57 -16.55 15.41
CA ASP A 62 33.58 -15.95 16.30
C ASP A 62 34.04 -16.05 17.76
N ILE A 63 34.41 -14.90 18.33
CA ILE A 63 34.92 -14.76 19.70
C ILE A 63 33.99 -15.34 20.76
N ARG A 64 32.69 -15.50 20.46
CA ARG A 64 31.69 -16.05 21.40
C ARG A 64 32.00 -17.51 21.76
N PHE A 65 32.73 -18.24 20.92
CA PHE A 65 33.17 -19.61 21.24
C PHE A 65 34.19 -19.66 22.38
N GLY A 66 34.98 -18.60 22.60
CA GLY A 66 36.00 -18.54 23.65
C GLY A 66 35.46 -18.75 25.07
N GLY A 67 34.21 -18.34 25.33
CA GLY A 67 33.55 -18.53 26.61
C GLY A 67 33.39 -20.00 27.04
N TYR A 68 33.43 -20.94 26.08
CA TYR A 68 33.25 -22.36 26.34
C TYR A 68 34.55 -23.11 26.65
N LYS A 69 35.72 -22.49 26.42
CA LYS A 69 37.04 -23.05 26.77
C LYS A 69 37.18 -23.37 28.25
N LYS A 70 36.62 -22.50 29.11
CA LYS A 70 36.68 -22.65 30.56
C LYS A 70 35.54 -23.48 31.14
N SER A 71 34.53 -23.85 30.34
CA SER A 71 33.38 -24.65 30.75
C SER A 71 33.39 -26.02 30.08
N LEU A 72 32.66 -26.17 28.98
CA LEU A 72 32.46 -27.45 28.28
C LEU A 72 33.76 -28.09 27.80
N PHE A 73 34.77 -27.28 27.48
CA PHE A 73 36.07 -27.73 26.93
C PHE A 73 37.23 -27.48 27.89
N SER A 74 36.96 -27.43 29.20
CA SER A 74 37.99 -27.31 30.23
C SER A 74 38.74 -28.64 30.43
N PRO A 75 40.01 -28.66 30.86
CA PRO A 75 40.71 -29.91 31.12
C PRO A 75 39.99 -30.83 32.12
N LYS A 76 39.26 -30.25 33.08
CA LYS A 76 38.44 -30.97 34.08
C LYS A 76 37.23 -31.69 33.47
N SER A 77 36.75 -31.27 32.30
CA SER A 77 35.61 -31.89 31.63
C SER A 77 35.89 -33.32 31.16
N LYS A 78 37.16 -33.69 31.01
CA LYS A 78 37.57 -35.06 30.65
C LYS A 78 37.22 -36.10 31.71
N ASP A 79 37.19 -35.70 32.98
CA ASP A 79 36.91 -36.59 34.11
C ASP A 79 35.43 -36.50 34.57
N SER A 80 34.72 -35.48 34.07
CA SER A 80 33.34 -35.15 34.43
C SER A 80 32.33 -36.13 33.83
N ASP A 81 31.87 -37.13 34.57
CA ASP A 81 30.85 -38.08 34.10
C ASP A 81 29.44 -37.58 34.43
N ARG A 82 28.67 -37.33 33.36
CA ARG A 82 27.33 -36.77 33.42
C ARG A 82 26.34 -37.67 34.15
N GLU A 83 26.52 -38.98 34.09
CA GLU A 83 25.63 -39.95 34.74
C GLU A 83 25.85 -40.00 36.26
N LEU A 84 27.00 -39.53 36.74
CA LEU A 84 27.34 -39.44 38.15
C LEU A 84 27.01 -38.07 38.76
N MET A 85 26.53 -37.12 37.95
CA MET A 85 26.24 -35.76 38.37
C MET A 85 24.81 -35.58 38.89
N GLY A 86 24.64 -34.67 39.84
CA GLY A 86 23.33 -34.30 40.37
C GLY A 86 22.43 -33.62 39.33
N ILE A 87 21.12 -33.65 39.59
CA ILE A 87 20.08 -33.12 38.67
C ILE A 87 20.34 -31.65 38.30
N GLU A 88 20.69 -30.81 39.28
CA GLU A 88 20.93 -29.38 39.06
C GLU A 88 22.18 -29.11 38.23
N GLU A 89 23.24 -29.91 38.41
CA GLU A 89 24.46 -29.79 37.61
C GLU A 89 24.21 -30.24 36.17
N ASN A 90 23.49 -31.35 36.00
CA ASN A 90 23.02 -31.82 34.71
C ASN A 90 22.17 -30.78 33.97
N LYS A 91 21.33 -30.03 34.69
CA LYS A 91 20.56 -28.92 34.12
C LYS A 91 21.45 -27.76 33.66
N ARG A 92 22.49 -27.39 34.42
CA ARG A 92 23.46 -26.36 34.01
C ARG A 92 24.25 -26.79 32.77
N ILE A 93 24.64 -28.07 32.70
CA ILE A 93 25.30 -28.65 31.54
C ILE A 93 24.38 -28.58 30.32
N ASN A 94 23.11 -28.95 30.46
CA ASN A 94 22.09 -28.82 29.41
C ASN A 94 21.97 -27.39 28.88
N GLU A 95 21.87 -26.40 29.77
CA GLU A 95 21.78 -24.99 29.37
C GLU A 95 23.03 -24.52 28.62
N SER A 96 24.22 -24.95 29.07
CA SER A 96 25.48 -24.64 28.41
C SER A 96 25.59 -25.29 27.03
N ILE A 97 25.20 -26.56 26.89
CA ILE A 97 25.18 -27.30 25.62
C ILE A 97 24.16 -26.69 24.66
N ALA A 98 22.93 -26.40 25.11
CA ALA A 98 21.91 -25.76 24.29
C ALA A 98 22.39 -24.40 23.74
N SER A 99 23.08 -23.63 24.60
CA SER A 99 23.68 -22.36 24.19
C SER A 99 24.81 -22.54 23.18
N TYR A 100 25.68 -23.53 23.39
CA TYR A 100 26.77 -23.86 22.47
C TYR A 100 26.26 -24.34 21.11
N LEU A 101 25.31 -25.27 21.08
CA LEU A 101 24.71 -25.81 19.85
C LEU A 101 23.99 -24.72 19.06
N ARG A 102 23.30 -23.79 19.74
CA ARG A 102 22.69 -22.65 19.05
C ARG A 102 23.73 -21.77 18.36
N LEU A 103 24.89 -21.56 18.98
CA LEU A 103 26.01 -20.86 18.35
C LEU A 103 26.63 -21.67 17.20
N LEU A 104 26.84 -22.98 17.42
CA LEU A 104 27.40 -23.92 16.45
C LEU A 104 26.55 -24.07 15.19
N SER A 105 25.23 -23.87 15.29
CA SER A 105 24.29 -23.97 14.17
C SER A 105 24.55 -23.00 13.02
N GLY A 106 25.40 -21.98 13.18
CA GLY A 106 25.86 -21.13 12.08
C GLY A 106 27.03 -21.73 11.29
N GLU A 107 27.74 -22.69 11.88
CA GLU A 107 29.07 -23.14 11.45
C GLU A 107 29.17 -24.67 11.35
N LEU A 108 28.06 -25.41 11.47
CA LEU A 108 28.07 -26.88 11.59
C LEU A 108 28.73 -27.60 10.40
N VAL A 109 28.77 -26.96 9.23
CA VAL A 109 29.42 -27.50 8.01
C VAL A 109 30.95 -27.55 8.16
N LEU A 110 31.53 -26.71 9.02
CA LEU A 110 32.97 -26.67 9.21
C LEU A 110 33.47 -27.92 9.95
N LEU A 111 34.59 -28.48 9.49
CA LEU A 111 35.25 -29.58 10.19
C LEU A 111 35.60 -29.21 11.65
N SER A 112 35.96 -27.95 11.91
CA SER A 112 36.21 -27.46 13.28
C SER A 112 34.99 -27.57 14.20
N ALA A 113 33.78 -27.35 13.66
CA ALA A 113 32.53 -27.55 14.39
C ALA A 113 32.23 -29.02 14.64
N LEU A 114 32.53 -29.89 13.66
CA LEU A 114 32.38 -31.34 13.86
C LEU A 114 33.34 -31.86 14.93
N LYS A 115 34.58 -31.36 14.97
CA LYS A 115 35.58 -31.74 15.98
C LYS A 115 35.10 -31.45 17.40
N THR A 116 34.50 -30.28 17.62
CA THR A 116 33.95 -29.92 18.94
C THR A 116 32.69 -30.72 19.25
N LEU A 117 31.82 -30.93 18.27
CA LEU A 117 30.60 -31.74 18.43
C LEU A 117 30.92 -33.21 18.74
N GLU A 118 31.95 -33.78 18.13
CA GLU A 118 32.44 -35.13 18.41
C GLU A 118 32.76 -35.32 19.90
N TYR A 119 33.47 -34.35 20.50
CA TYR A 119 33.75 -34.37 21.93
C TYR A 119 32.48 -34.27 22.78
N LEU A 120 31.52 -33.43 22.39
CA LEU A 120 30.25 -33.32 23.09
C LEU A 120 29.43 -34.63 23.03
N ILE A 121 29.48 -35.33 21.91
CA ILE A 121 28.81 -36.63 21.73
C ILE A 121 29.45 -37.70 22.60
N ARG A 122 30.78 -37.73 22.63
CA ARG A 122 31.57 -38.75 23.32
C ARG A 122 31.61 -38.56 24.82
N ARG A 123 31.72 -37.31 25.29
CA ARG A 123 31.85 -36.99 26.71
C ARG A 123 30.52 -36.68 27.38
N TYR A 124 29.70 -35.84 26.77
CA TYR A 124 28.45 -35.35 27.36
C TYR A 124 27.21 -36.10 26.89
N LYS A 125 27.38 -37.09 25.98
CA LYS A 125 26.31 -37.91 25.39
C LYS A 125 25.14 -37.05 24.88
N VAL A 126 25.45 -35.97 24.16
CA VAL A 126 24.42 -35.02 23.67
C VAL A 126 23.37 -35.66 22.76
N HIS A 127 23.73 -36.74 22.07
CA HIS A 127 22.83 -37.54 21.24
C HIS A 127 21.78 -38.34 22.05
N VAL A 128 21.93 -38.41 23.38
CA VAL A 128 20.99 -39.04 24.32
C VAL A 128 20.24 -37.98 25.12
N TYR A 129 20.97 -37.03 25.71
CA TYR A 129 20.40 -36.08 26.68
C TYR A 129 19.94 -34.74 26.08
N ASN A 130 20.35 -34.41 24.86
CA ASN A 130 20.11 -33.12 24.19
C ASN A 130 19.63 -33.31 22.75
N VAL A 131 18.77 -34.31 22.54
CA VAL A 131 18.29 -34.72 21.21
C VAL A 131 17.61 -33.55 20.48
N ASP A 132 16.73 -32.82 21.16
CA ASP A 132 16.00 -31.70 20.57
C ASP A 132 16.94 -30.60 20.09
N GLU A 133 17.88 -30.15 20.93
CA GLU A 133 18.83 -29.10 20.56
C GLU A 133 19.78 -29.54 19.44
N LEU A 134 20.20 -30.81 19.45
CA LEU A 134 21.10 -31.35 18.44
C LEU A 134 20.40 -31.44 17.07
N ILE A 135 19.15 -31.90 17.02
CA ILE A 135 18.35 -31.91 15.79
C ILE A 135 18.15 -30.49 15.30
N LEU A 136 17.71 -29.56 16.15
CA LEU A 136 17.44 -28.17 15.77
C LEU A 136 18.70 -27.44 15.27
N CYS A 137 19.87 -27.76 15.83
CA CYS A 137 21.17 -27.27 15.36
C CYS A 137 21.51 -27.79 13.95
N ALA A 138 21.21 -29.05 13.67
CA ALA A 138 21.57 -29.72 12.42
C ALA A 138 20.53 -29.59 11.30
N LEU A 139 19.27 -29.31 11.63
CA LEU A 139 18.15 -29.30 10.68
C LEU A 139 18.31 -28.33 9.50
N PRO A 140 18.92 -27.13 9.65
CA PRO A 140 19.22 -26.27 8.51
C PRO A 140 20.08 -26.93 7.43
N TYR A 141 20.83 -27.97 7.79
CA TYR A 141 21.74 -28.75 6.94
C TYR A 141 21.21 -30.16 6.66
N HIS A 142 19.89 -30.35 6.70
CA HIS A 142 19.21 -31.63 6.50
C HIS A 142 19.61 -32.38 5.22
N ASP A 143 20.06 -31.68 4.18
CA ASP A 143 20.49 -32.22 2.90
C ASP A 143 21.94 -32.76 2.89
N THR A 144 22.66 -32.66 4.01
CA THR A 144 24.07 -33.06 4.12
C THR A 144 24.25 -34.47 4.70
N THR A 145 25.40 -35.09 4.37
CA THR A 145 25.81 -36.37 4.97
C THR A 145 26.08 -36.24 6.48
N THR A 146 26.53 -35.06 6.92
CA THR A 146 26.69 -34.74 8.35
C THR A 146 25.38 -34.89 9.11
N PHE A 147 24.28 -34.37 8.57
CA PHE A 147 22.96 -34.52 9.20
C PHE A 147 22.54 -35.99 9.31
N VAL A 148 22.74 -36.76 8.24
CA VAL A 148 22.46 -38.21 8.22
C VAL A 148 23.24 -38.92 9.33
N ARG A 149 24.55 -38.67 9.44
CA ARG A 149 25.41 -39.24 10.50
C ARG A 149 24.92 -38.85 11.90
N ILE A 150 24.54 -37.60 12.12
CA ILE A 150 23.96 -37.16 13.40
C ILE A 150 22.70 -37.96 13.72
N VAL A 151 21.76 -38.06 12.78
CA VAL A 151 20.49 -38.76 12.97
C VAL A 151 20.69 -40.24 13.27
N HIS A 152 21.69 -40.91 12.66
CA HIS A 152 22.04 -42.30 12.96
C HIS A 152 22.42 -42.53 14.42
N LEU A 153 22.98 -41.53 15.10
CA LEU A 153 23.37 -41.63 16.51
C LEU A 153 22.19 -41.43 17.48
N LEU A 154 21.08 -40.83 17.03
CA LEU A 154 19.98 -40.43 17.90
C LEU A 154 19.06 -41.61 18.25
N GLN A 155 18.55 -41.62 19.46
CA GLN A 155 17.44 -42.50 19.85
C GLN A 155 16.12 -41.72 19.75
N LEU A 156 15.38 -41.91 18.66
CA LEU A 156 14.21 -41.07 18.34
C LEU A 156 12.94 -41.52 19.07
N GLY A 157 12.81 -42.81 19.41
CA GLY A 157 11.68 -43.35 20.19
C GLY A 157 10.31 -42.86 19.71
N ASN A 158 9.41 -42.56 20.66
CA ASN A 158 8.10 -41.94 20.36
C ASN A 158 8.15 -40.41 20.39
N SER A 159 9.29 -39.79 20.03
CA SER A 159 9.41 -38.33 20.01
C SER A 159 8.75 -37.71 18.77
N LYS A 160 8.51 -36.40 18.80
CA LYS A 160 8.08 -35.59 17.64
C LYS A 160 9.02 -35.71 16.42
N TRP A 161 10.25 -36.16 16.63
CA TRP A 161 11.27 -36.36 15.60
C TRP A 161 11.28 -37.76 14.99
N TYR A 162 10.34 -38.63 15.36
CA TYR A 162 10.28 -40.01 14.87
C TYR A 162 10.26 -40.13 13.34
N PHE A 163 9.74 -39.13 12.62
CA PHE A 163 9.77 -39.11 11.16
C PHE A 163 11.19 -39.20 10.57
N LEU A 164 12.23 -38.83 11.33
CA LEU A 164 13.62 -38.97 10.94
C LEU A 164 14.14 -40.41 11.00
N GLU A 165 13.37 -41.36 11.53
CA GLU A 165 13.72 -42.79 11.49
C GLU A 165 13.84 -43.28 10.03
N GLY A 166 13.10 -42.68 9.09
CA GLY A 166 13.26 -42.93 7.65
C GLY A 166 14.66 -42.58 7.11
N VAL A 167 15.34 -41.59 7.71
CA VAL A 167 16.73 -41.22 7.37
C VAL A 167 17.68 -42.33 7.82
N LYS A 168 17.44 -42.91 8.99
CA LYS A 168 18.27 -44.03 9.49
C LYS A 168 18.16 -45.26 8.60
N LEU A 169 16.94 -45.60 8.20
CA LEU A 169 16.65 -46.76 7.37
C LEU A 169 17.19 -46.61 5.94
N SER A 170 17.03 -45.44 5.35
CA SER A 170 17.47 -45.18 3.96
C SER A 170 18.95 -44.84 3.85
N GLY A 171 19.56 -44.28 4.90
CA GLY A 171 20.90 -43.71 4.84
C GLY A 171 21.02 -42.46 3.96
N ALA A 172 19.88 -41.88 3.54
CA ALA A 172 19.83 -40.74 2.64
C ALA A 172 19.26 -39.49 3.35
N PRO A 173 19.70 -38.29 3.00
CA PRO A 173 19.17 -37.06 3.59
C PRO A 173 17.68 -36.88 3.27
N PRO A 174 16.85 -36.43 4.22
CA PRO A 174 15.44 -36.21 3.97
C PRO A 174 15.24 -34.99 3.04
N PRO A 175 14.32 -35.03 2.07
CA PRO A 175 13.97 -33.83 1.31
C PRO A 175 13.19 -32.83 2.18
N ARG A 176 13.39 -31.52 1.99
CA ARG A 176 12.70 -30.46 2.75
C ARG A 176 11.18 -30.63 2.82
N LYS A 177 10.57 -31.11 1.73
CA LYS A 177 9.12 -31.39 1.66
C LYS A 177 8.66 -32.33 2.78
N VAL A 178 9.48 -33.31 3.18
CA VAL A 178 9.13 -34.24 4.28
C VAL A 178 9.08 -33.49 5.62
N ILE A 179 10.00 -32.55 5.85
CA ILE A 179 10.01 -31.71 7.06
C ILE A 179 8.76 -30.82 7.10
N VAL A 180 8.41 -30.18 5.97
CA VAL A 180 7.19 -29.38 5.82
C VAL A 180 5.94 -30.23 6.09
N GLN A 181 5.84 -31.41 5.50
CA GLN A 181 4.71 -32.32 5.72
C GLN A 181 4.62 -32.77 7.19
N GLN A 182 5.75 -32.97 7.85
CA GLN A 182 5.74 -33.29 9.28
C GLN A 182 5.24 -32.12 10.12
N CYS A 183 5.67 -30.88 9.84
CA CYS A 183 5.17 -29.69 10.54
C CYS A 183 3.64 -29.52 10.39
N MET A 184 3.05 -30.00 9.28
CA MET A 184 1.60 -30.01 9.08
C MET A 184 0.89 -31.12 9.87
N ARG A 185 1.54 -32.27 10.07
CA ARG A 185 0.98 -33.43 10.78
C ARG A 185 1.11 -33.30 12.29
N ASP A 186 2.25 -32.81 12.76
CA ASP A 186 2.56 -32.60 14.16
C ASP A 186 3.01 -31.14 14.38
N MET A 187 2.08 -30.34 14.90
CA MET A 187 2.31 -28.92 15.18
C MET A 187 3.35 -28.70 16.29
N GLY A 188 3.67 -29.73 17.09
CA GLY A 188 4.75 -29.66 18.08
C GLY A 188 6.14 -29.55 17.43
N VAL A 189 6.30 -30.06 16.21
CA VAL A 189 7.52 -29.82 15.42
C VAL A 189 7.57 -28.36 14.99
N LEU A 190 6.47 -27.82 14.45
CA LEU A 190 6.39 -26.41 14.05
C LEU A 190 6.68 -25.46 15.21
N ASP A 191 6.12 -25.73 16.41
CA ASP A 191 6.38 -24.95 17.62
C ASP A 191 7.88 -24.93 17.95
N ALA A 192 8.53 -26.09 17.92
CA ALA A 192 9.96 -26.21 18.21
C ALA A 192 10.81 -25.40 17.21
N LEU A 193 10.43 -25.39 15.92
CA LEU A 193 11.13 -24.60 14.90
C LEU A 193 10.96 -23.10 15.16
N CYS A 194 9.72 -22.64 15.39
CA CYS A 194 9.41 -21.25 15.70
C CYS A 194 10.15 -20.75 16.96
N GLU A 195 10.16 -21.56 18.03
CA GLU A 195 10.85 -21.23 19.28
C GLU A 195 12.37 -21.21 19.12
N TYR A 196 12.93 -22.13 18.33
CA TYR A 196 14.36 -22.19 18.10
C TYR A 196 14.86 -21.05 17.23
N ALA A 197 14.10 -20.69 16.19
CA ALA A 197 14.41 -19.60 15.28
C ALA A 197 14.15 -18.21 15.89
N SER A 198 13.39 -18.13 16.99
CA SER A 198 13.13 -16.86 17.67
C SER A 198 14.35 -16.37 18.49
N PRO A 199 14.68 -15.07 18.43
CA PRO A 199 15.78 -14.49 19.21
C PRO A 199 15.51 -14.57 20.71
N ARG A 200 16.54 -14.94 21.49
CA ARG A 200 16.52 -14.91 22.96
C ARG A 200 17.52 -13.88 23.46
N LYS A 201 17.30 -13.32 24.66
CA LYS A 201 18.13 -12.26 25.26
C LYS A 201 19.65 -12.52 25.16
N LYS A 202 20.09 -13.76 25.38
CA LYS A 202 21.51 -14.16 25.34
C LYS A 202 21.95 -14.72 23.98
N ASN A 203 21.05 -15.36 23.23
CA ASN A 203 21.42 -16.16 22.05
C ASN A 203 20.58 -15.76 20.83
N GLN A 204 21.25 -15.20 19.82
CA GLN A 204 20.66 -14.92 18.52
C GLN A 204 20.71 -16.18 17.64
N PRO A 205 19.65 -16.44 16.85
CA PRO A 205 19.67 -17.51 15.86
C PRO A 205 20.72 -17.21 14.79
N SER A 206 21.33 -18.26 14.23
CA SER A 206 22.26 -18.12 13.12
C SER A 206 21.51 -17.81 11.81
N LEU A 207 22.22 -17.30 10.81
CA LEU A 207 21.64 -17.02 9.49
C LEU A 207 21.02 -18.28 8.84
N PRO A 208 21.69 -19.45 8.79
CA PRO A 208 21.11 -20.68 8.24
C PRO A 208 19.81 -21.09 8.93
N VAL A 209 19.77 -20.95 10.27
CA VAL A 209 18.59 -21.21 11.09
C VAL A 209 17.42 -20.32 10.65
N VAL A 210 17.59 -19.00 10.65
CA VAL A 210 16.51 -18.07 10.28
C VAL A 210 16.00 -18.33 8.86
N ASN A 211 16.90 -18.52 7.90
CA ASN A 211 16.53 -18.73 6.50
C ASN A 211 15.77 -20.03 6.30
N PHE A 212 16.29 -21.14 6.84
CA PHE A 212 15.67 -22.45 6.71
C PHE A 212 14.28 -22.47 7.38
N PHE A 213 14.18 -21.97 8.62
CA PHE A 213 12.92 -21.99 9.35
C PHE A 213 11.88 -21.06 8.74
N THR A 214 12.27 -19.87 8.26
CA THR A 214 11.38 -19.00 7.49
C THR A 214 10.83 -19.72 6.26
N ALA A 215 11.69 -20.38 5.48
CA ALA A 215 11.26 -21.11 4.28
C ALA A 215 10.28 -22.24 4.64
N VAL A 216 10.57 -23.01 5.69
CA VAL A 216 9.67 -24.08 6.17
C VAL A 216 8.33 -23.50 6.62
N ILE A 217 8.29 -22.43 7.40
CA ILE A 217 7.04 -21.81 7.86
C ILE A 217 6.21 -21.32 6.67
N VAL A 218 6.84 -20.63 5.71
CA VAL A 218 6.16 -20.15 4.49
C VAL A 218 5.58 -21.31 3.68
N GLU A 219 6.34 -22.41 3.51
CA GLU A 219 5.88 -23.60 2.80
C GLU A 219 4.75 -24.32 3.54
N VAL A 220 4.81 -24.42 4.87
CA VAL A 220 3.73 -24.97 5.71
C VAL A 220 2.45 -24.15 5.53
N LEU A 221 2.52 -22.82 5.65
CA LEU A 221 1.37 -21.93 5.46
C LEU A 221 0.81 -21.98 4.03
N GLY A 222 1.67 -22.18 3.03
CA GLY A 222 1.26 -22.38 1.64
C GLY A 222 0.58 -23.73 1.39
N ALA A 223 1.04 -24.79 2.04
CA ALA A 223 0.56 -26.16 1.84
C ALA A 223 -0.67 -26.54 2.69
N LEU A 224 -0.90 -25.85 3.82
CA LEU A 224 -2.08 -26.07 4.67
C LEU A 224 -3.37 -25.70 3.91
N PRO A 225 -4.39 -26.58 3.84
CA PRO A 225 -5.65 -26.27 3.17
C PRO A 225 -6.34 -25.03 3.75
N THR A 226 -6.39 -24.95 5.07
CA THR A 226 -6.95 -23.84 5.84
C THR A 226 -6.02 -23.49 6.98
N ILE A 227 -5.72 -22.19 7.15
CA ILE A 227 -4.91 -21.71 8.27
C ILE A 227 -5.85 -21.40 9.43
N ASP A 228 -5.80 -22.21 10.47
CA ASP A 228 -6.63 -22.05 11.66
C ASP A 228 -6.01 -21.04 12.66
N THR A 229 -6.81 -20.60 13.63
CA THR A 229 -6.36 -19.63 14.63
C THR A 229 -5.22 -20.16 15.50
N ASN A 230 -5.14 -21.48 15.74
CA ASN A 230 -4.06 -22.04 16.54
C ASN A 230 -2.73 -22.00 15.79
N THR A 231 -2.71 -22.33 14.50
CA THR A 231 -1.51 -22.19 13.65
C THR A 231 -1.00 -20.75 13.67
N VAL A 232 -1.90 -19.77 13.50
CA VAL A 232 -1.51 -18.35 13.57
C VAL A 232 -0.88 -18.05 14.92
N ARG A 233 -1.53 -18.40 16.04
CA ARG A 233 -1.02 -18.13 17.40
C ARG A 233 0.37 -18.70 17.66
N ARG A 234 0.69 -19.88 17.10
CA ARG A 234 1.99 -20.54 17.24
C ARG A 234 3.12 -19.80 16.52
N ILE A 235 2.81 -19.18 15.38
CA ILE A 235 3.78 -18.48 14.53
C ILE A 235 3.97 -17.01 14.95
N LEU A 236 2.97 -16.40 15.59
CA LEU A 236 3.02 -14.99 16.00
C LEU A 236 4.26 -14.58 16.82
N PRO A 237 4.75 -15.37 17.81
CA PRO A 237 5.96 -15.01 18.55
C PRO A 237 7.19 -14.84 17.64
N PHE A 238 7.35 -15.72 16.66
CA PHE A 238 8.42 -15.63 15.66
C PHE A 238 8.27 -14.36 14.82
N VAL A 239 7.06 -14.07 14.34
CA VAL A 239 6.77 -12.87 13.53
C VAL A 239 7.01 -11.58 14.33
N PHE A 240 6.43 -11.43 15.50
CA PHE A 240 6.57 -10.20 16.29
C PHE A 240 8.00 -9.96 16.77
N SER A 241 8.75 -11.02 17.08
CA SER A 241 10.18 -10.88 17.42
C SER A 241 11.03 -10.39 16.24
N GLY A 242 10.62 -10.66 14.99
CA GLY A 242 11.28 -10.15 13.79
C GLY A 242 10.81 -8.76 13.36
N LEU A 243 9.61 -8.35 13.79
CA LEU A 243 9.10 -6.99 13.63
C LEU A 243 9.46 -6.07 14.80
N GLU A 244 10.28 -6.53 15.74
CA GLU A 244 10.73 -5.73 16.86
C GLU A 244 11.93 -4.86 16.44
N PRO A 245 11.81 -3.52 16.55
CA PRO A 245 12.87 -2.55 16.33
C PRO A 245 14.26 -2.87 16.86
N THR A 246 14.28 -3.35 18.09
CA THR A 246 15.48 -3.58 18.89
C THR A 246 15.96 -5.02 18.78
N SER A 247 15.31 -5.82 17.93
CA SER A 247 15.67 -7.22 17.79
C SER A 247 17.04 -7.31 17.11
N LYS A 248 18.00 -7.86 17.86
CA LYS A 248 19.31 -8.26 17.33
C LYS A 248 19.20 -9.44 16.33
N GLY A 249 17.99 -9.78 15.88
CA GLY A 249 17.69 -10.91 14.99
C GLY A 249 18.16 -10.70 13.55
N GLY A 250 18.71 -9.53 13.24
CA GLY A 250 19.30 -9.22 11.95
C GLY A 250 18.27 -9.05 10.83
N ALA A 251 18.74 -8.50 9.72
CA ALA A 251 17.93 -8.21 8.53
C ALA A 251 17.10 -9.41 8.01
N ASN A 252 17.64 -10.62 8.11
CA ASN A 252 16.98 -11.82 7.58
C ASN A 252 15.77 -12.27 8.42
N HIS A 253 15.80 -12.09 9.73
CA HIS A 253 14.66 -12.43 10.59
C HIS A 253 13.50 -11.47 10.33
N LYS A 254 13.81 -10.18 10.16
CA LYS A 254 12.85 -9.17 9.72
C LYS A 254 12.24 -9.50 8.35
N ALA A 255 13.06 -9.86 7.35
CA ALA A 255 12.54 -10.32 6.05
C ALA A 255 11.60 -11.53 6.21
N GLY A 256 12.00 -12.52 6.99
CA GLY A 256 11.18 -13.70 7.22
C GLY A 256 9.84 -13.38 7.89
N ALA A 257 9.84 -12.47 8.87
CA ALA A 257 8.61 -11.99 9.48
C ALA A 257 7.69 -11.28 8.48
N LEU A 258 8.23 -10.38 7.63
CA LEU A 258 7.46 -9.70 6.59
C LEU A 258 6.87 -10.68 5.55
N MET A 259 7.65 -11.68 5.13
CA MET A 259 7.19 -12.74 4.22
C MET A 259 6.03 -13.53 4.82
N ILE A 260 6.17 -13.97 6.08
CA ILE A 260 5.13 -14.73 6.78
C ILE A 260 3.86 -13.89 6.93
N VAL A 261 3.97 -12.59 7.27
CA VAL A 261 2.79 -11.71 7.32
C VAL A 261 2.10 -11.62 5.96
N GLY A 262 2.86 -11.51 4.86
CA GLY A 262 2.29 -11.50 3.51
C GLY A 262 1.53 -12.78 3.14
N VAL A 263 2.04 -13.94 3.56
CA VAL A 263 1.37 -15.23 3.34
C VAL A 263 0.12 -15.35 4.22
N LEU A 264 0.22 -15.01 5.50
CA LEU A 264 -0.92 -15.03 6.43
C LEU A 264 -2.05 -14.11 5.94
N ALA A 265 -1.71 -12.91 5.48
CA ALA A 265 -2.67 -11.94 4.97
C ALA A 265 -3.41 -12.42 3.72
N SER A 266 -2.74 -13.13 2.80
CA SER A 266 -3.33 -13.58 1.54
C SER A 266 -4.10 -14.90 1.67
N ARG A 267 -3.70 -15.77 2.60
CA ARG A 267 -4.26 -17.13 2.77
C ARG A 267 -5.32 -17.24 3.87
N SER A 268 -5.49 -16.24 4.72
CA SER A 268 -6.41 -16.32 5.87
C SER A 268 -7.06 -14.98 6.21
N THR A 269 -8.26 -15.02 6.78
CA THR A 269 -8.91 -13.85 7.36
C THR A 269 -8.45 -13.69 8.81
N LEU A 270 -7.61 -12.70 9.06
CA LEU A 270 -7.02 -12.45 10.37
C LEU A 270 -7.98 -11.65 11.26
N ALA A 271 -7.88 -11.85 12.57
CA ALA A 271 -8.68 -11.07 13.53
C ALA A 271 -8.34 -9.56 13.41
N PRO A 272 -9.32 -8.65 13.42
CA PRO A 272 -9.07 -7.21 13.24
C PRO A 272 -8.06 -6.60 14.22
N LYS A 273 -8.03 -7.10 15.46
CA LYS A 273 -7.05 -6.70 16.48
C LYS A 273 -5.62 -7.08 16.09
N LEU A 274 -5.45 -8.26 15.50
CA LEU A 274 -4.15 -8.74 15.03
C LEU A 274 -3.69 -7.94 13.82
N VAL A 275 -4.57 -7.68 12.85
CA VAL A 275 -4.25 -6.84 11.68
C VAL A 275 -3.77 -5.46 12.13
N ARG A 276 -4.46 -4.83 13.08
CA ARG A 276 -4.04 -3.55 13.68
C ARG A 276 -2.64 -3.65 14.30
N ALA A 277 -2.39 -4.67 15.11
CA ALA A 277 -1.09 -4.87 15.76
C ALA A 277 0.05 -5.10 14.74
N LEU A 278 -0.21 -5.84 13.66
CA LEU A 278 0.76 -6.07 12.58
C LEU A 278 1.06 -4.79 11.81
N ILE A 279 0.03 -4.01 11.43
CA ILE A 279 0.22 -2.70 10.76
C ILE A 279 1.06 -1.77 11.64
N GLU A 280 0.74 -1.67 12.94
CA GLU A 280 1.49 -0.84 13.88
C GLU A 280 2.95 -1.29 14.04
N SER A 281 3.22 -2.60 14.09
CA SER A 281 4.58 -3.12 14.19
C SER A 281 5.39 -2.91 12.91
N ILE A 282 4.81 -3.15 11.73
CA ILE A 282 5.50 -2.92 10.45
C ILE A 282 5.74 -1.43 10.22
N ALA A 283 4.79 -0.56 10.59
CA ALA A 283 4.99 0.90 10.50
C ALA A 283 6.15 1.38 11.39
N ARG A 284 6.32 0.76 12.56
CA ARG A 284 7.45 1.05 13.45
C ARG A 284 8.79 0.66 12.82
N VAL A 285 8.85 -0.52 12.20
CA VAL A 285 10.02 -0.98 11.45
C VAL A 285 10.32 -0.03 10.28
N ALA A 286 9.31 0.31 9.48
CA ALA A 286 9.44 1.23 8.35
C ALA A 286 10.02 2.60 8.76
N ARG A 287 9.58 3.15 9.90
CA ARG A 287 10.11 4.42 10.42
C ARG A 287 11.60 4.34 10.75
N GLN A 288 12.07 3.24 11.31
CA GLN A 288 13.48 3.07 11.65
C GLN A 288 14.35 2.87 10.42
N ASP A 289 13.88 2.06 9.48
CA ASP A 289 14.53 1.88 8.19
C ASP A 289 14.67 3.20 7.41
N ALA A 290 13.72 4.13 7.62
CA ALA A 290 13.78 5.46 7.02
C ALA A 290 14.78 6.42 7.70
N THR A 291 15.15 6.18 8.97
CA THR A 291 16.17 6.97 9.67
C THR A 291 17.59 6.55 9.31
N GLU A 292 17.77 5.30 8.87
CA GLU A 292 19.05 4.76 8.43
C GLU A 292 19.16 4.91 6.90
N LEU A 293 19.91 5.91 6.42
CA LEU A 293 19.92 6.35 4.99
C LEU A 293 20.26 5.24 3.97
N GLU A 294 20.84 4.11 4.38
CA GLU A 294 21.19 2.96 3.53
C GLU A 294 20.00 2.00 3.28
N ASP A 295 18.88 2.17 4.00
CA ASP A 295 17.80 1.18 4.10
C ASP A 295 16.50 1.56 3.36
N LEU A 296 16.56 2.47 2.38
CA LEU A 296 15.44 2.75 1.46
C LEU A 296 14.79 1.49 0.84
N PRO A 297 15.55 0.43 0.45
CA PRO A 297 14.96 -0.83 0.00
C PRO A 297 14.13 -1.54 1.10
N TRP A 298 14.51 -1.39 2.36
CA TRP A 298 13.77 -1.95 3.49
C TRP A 298 12.48 -1.18 3.78
N LEU A 299 12.53 0.15 3.72
CA LEU A 299 11.32 0.97 3.76
C LEU A 299 10.32 0.49 2.69
N ARG A 300 10.79 0.33 1.45
CA ARG A 300 9.97 -0.18 0.35
C ARG A 300 9.34 -1.55 0.68
N ARG A 301 10.13 -2.52 1.17
CA ARG A 301 9.63 -3.86 1.54
C ARG A 301 8.60 -3.82 2.68
N SER A 302 8.83 -2.97 3.68
CA SER A 302 7.90 -2.77 4.80
C SER A 302 6.57 -2.17 4.30
N LEU A 303 6.62 -1.20 3.38
CA LEU A 303 5.42 -0.64 2.76
C LEU A 303 4.69 -1.66 1.89
N MET A 304 5.40 -2.47 1.11
CA MET A 304 4.80 -3.59 0.36
C MET A 304 4.03 -4.54 1.28
N ALA A 305 4.59 -4.87 2.46
CA ALA A 305 3.92 -5.72 3.43
C ALA A 305 2.65 -5.07 4.01
N ILE A 306 2.68 -3.77 4.33
CA ILE A 306 1.50 -3.03 4.81
C ILE A 306 0.43 -2.97 3.71
N ILE A 307 0.81 -2.66 2.47
CA ILE A 307 -0.11 -2.58 1.33
C ILE A 307 -0.78 -3.94 1.12
N ASN A 308 -0.02 -5.04 1.07
CA ASN A 308 -0.56 -6.38 0.92
C ASN A 308 -1.50 -6.76 2.09
N LEU A 309 -1.12 -6.42 3.32
CA LEU A 309 -1.93 -6.67 4.51
C LEU A 309 -3.28 -5.94 4.45
N VAL A 310 -3.28 -4.65 4.08
CA VAL A 310 -4.50 -3.84 3.96
C VAL A 310 -5.34 -4.25 2.76
N GLN A 311 -4.71 -4.63 1.65
CA GLN A 311 -5.41 -5.09 0.46
C GLN A 311 -6.17 -6.39 0.75
N SER A 312 -5.48 -7.36 1.35
CA SER A 312 -6.02 -8.71 1.59
C SER A 312 -6.98 -8.79 2.77
N GLN A 313 -6.92 -7.86 3.73
CA GLN A 313 -7.77 -7.87 4.93
C GLN A 313 -8.85 -6.79 4.87
N SER A 314 -9.99 -6.97 5.54
CA SER A 314 -11.08 -5.98 5.58
C SER A 314 -10.78 -4.81 6.53
N VAL A 315 -9.78 -3.98 6.20
CA VAL A 315 -9.44 -2.79 6.98
C VAL A 315 -10.27 -1.60 6.50
N GLN A 316 -11.07 -1.02 7.40
CA GLN A 316 -11.90 0.16 7.12
C GLN A 316 -11.26 1.47 7.57
N THR A 317 -10.39 1.42 8.59
CA THR A 317 -9.76 2.61 9.16
C THR A 317 -8.31 2.31 9.47
N PHE A 318 -7.42 3.22 9.08
CA PHE A 318 -6.00 3.05 9.33
C PHE A 318 -5.69 3.28 10.82
N PRO A 319 -4.86 2.44 11.47
CA PRO A 319 -4.51 2.63 12.87
C PRO A 319 -3.79 3.96 13.11
N ARG A 320 -4.29 4.79 14.03
CA ARG A 320 -3.70 6.10 14.34
C ARG A 320 -2.21 6.00 14.72
N LYS A 321 -1.83 5.03 15.56
CA LYS A 321 -0.41 4.82 15.92
C LYS A 321 0.48 4.55 14.72
N ALA A 322 0.01 3.80 13.73
CA ALA A 322 0.76 3.55 12.51
C ALA A 322 0.85 4.81 11.64
N LEU A 323 -0.23 5.59 11.56
CA LEU A 323 -0.26 6.87 10.85
C LEU A 323 0.81 7.83 11.38
N GLU A 324 0.87 8.00 12.71
CA GLU A 324 1.85 8.85 13.39
C GLU A 324 3.30 8.42 13.12
N LEU A 325 3.55 7.13 12.86
CA LEU A 325 4.88 6.61 12.54
C LEU A 325 5.24 6.82 11.07
N LEU A 326 4.28 6.70 10.15
CA LEU A 326 4.51 6.81 8.71
C LEU A 326 4.61 8.26 8.23
N LYS A 327 3.91 9.20 8.85
CA LYS A 327 3.96 10.63 8.49
C LYS A 327 5.34 11.27 8.71
N ASP A 328 6.13 10.73 9.63
CA ASP A 328 7.47 11.23 9.98
C ASP A 328 8.54 10.85 8.91
N ILE A 329 8.18 10.05 7.90
CA ILE A 329 9.10 9.54 6.87
C ILE A 329 9.25 10.57 5.75
N ARG A 330 10.48 11.10 5.57
CA ARG A 330 10.77 12.23 4.65
C ARG A 330 10.40 12.00 3.19
N ASP A 331 10.65 10.80 2.64
CA ASP A 331 10.38 10.46 1.24
C ASP A 331 9.27 9.39 1.09
N PHE A 332 8.26 9.45 1.98
CA PHE A 332 7.16 8.49 1.93
C PHE A 332 6.38 8.57 0.61
N ALA A 333 6.14 9.78 0.11
CA ALA A 333 5.35 10.03 -1.08
C ALA A 333 6.04 9.55 -2.37
N GLY A 334 7.36 9.73 -2.48
CA GLY A 334 8.16 9.22 -3.60
C GLY A 334 8.18 7.70 -3.65
N VAL A 335 8.43 7.04 -2.51
CA VAL A 335 8.41 5.57 -2.43
C VAL A 335 7.02 5.01 -2.73
N LEU A 336 5.96 5.64 -2.22
CA LEU A 336 4.58 5.25 -2.51
C LEU A 336 4.22 5.42 -3.99
N SER A 337 4.69 6.50 -4.64
CA SER A 337 4.52 6.72 -6.08
C SER A 337 5.17 5.59 -6.88
N GLY A 338 6.40 5.21 -6.55
CA GLY A 338 7.07 4.05 -7.15
C GLY A 338 6.29 2.75 -6.97
N LEU A 339 5.78 2.49 -5.76
CA LEU A 339 4.98 1.29 -5.47
C LEU A 339 3.63 1.27 -6.19
N SER A 340 2.98 2.43 -6.34
CA SER A 340 1.67 2.53 -7.02
C SER A 340 1.73 2.19 -8.51
N LYS A 341 2.90 2.31 -9.14
CA LYS A 341 3.13 1.93 -10.54
C LYS A 341 3.31 0.43 -10.72
N GLU A 342 3.82 -0.26 -9.70
CA GLU A 342 4.14 -1.69 -9.76
C GLU A 342 3.05 -2.58 -9.15
N PHE A 343 2.30 -2.09 -8.17
CA PHE A 343 1.35 -2.89 -7.39
C PHE A 343 -0.01 -2.19 -7.26
N ASN A 344 -1.08 -2.98 -7.22
CA ASN A 344 -2.42 -2.48 -6.89
C ASN A 344 -2.52 -2.18 -5.39
N GLY A 345 -2.40 -0.90 -5.03
CA GLY A 345 -2.53 -0.40 -3.67
C GLY A 345 -3.84 0.33 -3.38
N ASN A 346 -4.87 0.18 -4.22
CA ASN A 346 -6.05 1.08 -4.21
C ASN A 346 -6.78 1.10 -2.86
N LYS A 347 -6.93 -0.05 -2.20
CA LYS A 347 -7.61 -0.12 -0.90
C LYS A 347 -6.77 0.51 0.21
N PHE A 348 -5.45 0.29 0.17
CA PHE A 348 -4.53 0.96 1.08
C PHE A 348 -4.58 2.48 0.89
N LEU A 349 -4.51 2.96 -0.35
CA LEU A 349 -4.60 4.39 -0.67
C LEU A 349 -5.92 4.99 -0.19
N SER A 350 -7.06 4.33 -0.44
CA SER A 350 -8.36 4.80 0.05
C SER A 350 -8.36 4.97 1.57
N VAL A 351 -7.99 3.92 2.31
CA VAL A 351 -8.05 3.91 3.78
C VAL A 351 -7.01 4.87 4.39
N TYR A 352 -5.83 4.96 3.79
CA TYR A 352 -4.75 5.82 4.27
C TYR A 352 -5.05 7.30 4.01
N LEU A 353 -5.48 7.67 2.81
CA LEU A 353 -5.83 9.04 2.43
C LEU A 353 -7.05 9.54 3.22
N GLU A 354 -8.08 8.71 3.39
CA GLU A 354 -9.24 9.06 4.23
C GLU A 354 -8.84 9.30 5.69
N SER A 355 -7.89 8.52 6.20
CA SER A 355 -7.38 8.70 7.57
C SER A 355 -6.58 10.00 7.68
N LEU A 356 -5.68 10.29 6.74
CA LEU A 356 -4.94 11.56 6.70
C LEU A 356 -5.89 12.77 6.62
N ALA A 357 -6.91 12.71 5.75
CA ALA A 357 -7.92 13.75 5.62
C ALA A 357 -8.69 13.98 6.93
N SER A 358 -9.04 12.89 7.64
CA SER A 358 -9.77 12.96 8.91
C SER A 358 -8.96 13.59 10.05
N TYR A 359 -7.64 13.46 10.04
CA TYR A 359 -6.75 14.01 11.07
C TYR A 359 -6.09 15.35 10.68
N SER A 360 -6.29 15.82 9.44
CA SER A 360 -5.70 17.07 8.93
C SER A 360 -6.16 18.31 9.70
N SER A 361 -7.32 18.25 10.36
CA SER A 361 -7.83 19.32 11.23
C SER A 361 -7.07 19.49 12.55
N CYS A 362 -6.38 18.44 13.00
CA CYS A 362 -5.70 18.41 14.31
C CYS A 362 -4.18 18.32 14.22
N ASP A 363 -3.63 17.89 13.07
CA ASP A 363 -2.21 17.64 12.90
C ASP A 363 -1.69 18.19 11.57
N SER A 364 -0.77 19.17 11.66
CA SER A 364 -0.16 19.82 10.50
C SER A 364 0.70 18.86 9.67
N LEU A 365 1.31 17.86 10.30
CA LEU A 365 2.11 16.85 9.59
C LEU A 365 1.23 15.97 8.70
N CYS A 366 0.05 15.57 9.18
CA CYS A 366 -0.93 14.85 8.36
C CYS A 366 -1.36 15.67 7.13
N ARG A 367 -1.56 16.98 7.30
CA ARG A 367 -1.86 17.89 6.18
C ARG A 367 -0.71 17.92 5.16
N HIS A 368 0.53 18.15 5.60
CA HIS A 368 1.69 18.19 4.70
C HIS A 368 1.91 16.86 3.98
N SER A 369 1.77 15.72 4.67
CA SER A 369 1.86 14.41 4.04
C SER A 369 0.74 14.19 3.01
N LEU A 370 -0.49 14.60 3.31
CA LEU A 370 -1.62 14.48 2.37
C LEU A 370 -1.38 15.31 1.11
N VAL A 371 -0.97 16.57 1.26
CA VAL A 371 -0.63 17.47 0.15
C VAL A 371 0.48 16.87 -0.71
N SER A 372 1.58 16.40 -0.09
CA SER A 372 2.69 15.77 -0.80
C SER A 372 2.27 14.52 -1.58
N ILE A 373 1.38 13.70 -1.02
CA ILE A 373 0.88 12.49 -1.72
C ILE A 373 -0.03 12.87 -2.89
N ILE A 374 -0.90 13.88 -2.74
CA ILE A 374 -1.77 14.36 -3.84
C ILE A 374 -0.94 14.86 -5.03
N GLU A 375 0.19 15.52 -4.77
CA GLU A 375 1.07 16.05 -5.81
C GLU A 375 1.90 14.96 -6.53
N THR A 376 2.24 13.86 -5.84
CA THR A 376 3.23 12.87 -6.33
C THR A 376 2.63 11.53 -6.77
N VAL A 377 1.48 11.13 -6.22
CA VAL A 377 0.84 9.83 -6.45
C VAL A 377 -0.42 10.03 -7.29
N PRO A 378 -0.71 9.16 -8.28
CA PRO A 378 -1.94 9.23 -9.05
C PRO A 378 -3.16 8.88 -8.19
N VAL A 379 -3.87 9.89 -7.69
CA VAL A 379 -5.00 9.72 -6.74
C VAL A 379 -6.37 10.11 -7.31
N LYS A 380 -6.50 10.14 -8.65
CA LYS A 380 -7.72 10.59 -9.38
C LYS A 380 -9.01 10.00 -8.82
N ASP A 381 -9.04 8.69 -8.59
CA ASP A 381 -10.25 7.96 -8.18
C ASP A 381 -10.63 8.21 -6.70
N PHE A 382 -9.70 8.71 -5.89
CA PHE A 382 -9.89 8.92 -4.45
C PHE A 382 -10.27 10.35 -4.09
N ILE A 383 -10.23 11.29 -5.04
CA ILE A 383 -10.50 12.71 -4.81
C ILE A 383 -11.86 12.94 -4.16
N TYR A 384 -12.92 12.25 -4.61
CA TYR A 384 -14.24 12.36 -4.00
C TYR A 384 -14.23 11.98 -2.51
N SER A 385 -13.57 10.87 -2.15
CA SER A 385 -13.50 10.42 -0.75
C SER A 385 -12.70 11.40 0.11
N ILE A 386 -11.59 11.94 -0.40
CA ILE A 386 -10.80 12.96 0.28
C ILE A 386 -11.64 14.21 0.54
N VAL A 387 -12.29 14.75 -0.49
CA VAL A 387 -13.15 15.94 -0.39
C VAL A 387 -14.26 15.72 0.64
N TYR A 388 -14.98 14.60 0.55
CA TYR A 388 -16.04 14.25 1.49
C TYR A 388 -15.53 14.18 2.94
N LYS A 389 -14.37 13.55 3.19
CA LYS A 389 -13.78 13.44 4.53
C LYS A 389 -13.28 14.77 5.07
N VAL A 390 -12.67 15.62 4.25
CA VAL A 390 -12.24 16.97 4.63
C VAL A 390 -13.45 17.80 5.06
N LEU A 391 -14.53 17.79 4.28
CA LEU A 391 -15.77 18.50 4.61
C LEU A 391 -16.41 17.99 5.89
N THR A 392 -16.55 16.67 6.02
CA THR A 392 -17.09 16.05 7.24
C THR A 392 -16.26 16.42 8.47
N SER A 393 -14.93 16.47 8.34
CA SER A 393 -14.04 16.82 9.44
C SER A 393 -14.14 18.30 9.81
N TYR A 394 -14.23 19.19 8.82
CA TYR A 394 -14.48 20.61 9.05
C TYR A 394 -15.84 20.86 9.74
N MET A 395 -16.89 20.13 9.36
CA MET A 395 -18.19 20.17 10.03
C MET A 395 -18.11 19.70 11.50
N MET A 396 -17.32 18.66 11.78
CA MET A 396 -17.13 18.18 13.15
C MET A 396 -16.33 19.19 13.97
N SER A 397 -15.30 19.81 13.39
CA SER A 397 -14.48 20.84 14.06
C SER A 397 -15.24 22.14 14.32
N SER A 398 -16.09 22.59 13.39
CA SER A 398 -16.94 23.78 13.58
C SER A 398 -17.95 23.59 14.71
N ARG A 399 -18.57 22.41 14.83
CA ARG A 399 -19.48 22.08 15.94
C ARG A 399 -18.79 22.01 17.32
N ILE A 400 -17.49 21.75 17.36
CA ILE A 400 -16.70 21.72 18.61
C ILE A 400 -16.21 23.13 19.00
N ALA A 401 -16.05 24.02 18.02
CA ALA A 401 -15.46 25.35 18.20
C ALA A 401 -16.43 26.43 18.72
N ASP A 402 -17.71 26.13 18.92
CA ASP A 402 -18.70 27.06 19.50
C ASP A 402 -18.32 27.60 20.90
N ASN A 403 -17.29 27.04 21.56
CA ASN A 403 -16.82 27.48 22.88
C ASN A 403 -15.42 28.15 22.89
N SER A 404 -14.69 28.23 21.77
CA SER A 404 -13.42 28.99 21.74
C SER A 404 -12.99 29.32 20.31
N LYS A 405 -12.98 30.63 19.99
CA LYS A 405 -12.34 31.32 18.86
C LYS A 405 -11.83 30.45 17.69
N GLN A 406 -12.51 30.62 16.55
CA GLN A 406 -11.98 30.59 15.18
C GLN A 406 -11.21 29.30 14.82
N CYS A 407 -11.95 28.30 14.34
CA CYS A 407 -11.34 27.16 13.65
C CYS A 407 -10.63 27.69 12.41
N GLU A 408 -9.29 27.61 12.37
CA GLU A 408 -8.48 28.03 11.22
C GLU A 408 -8.97 27.31 9.96
N SER A 409 -9.79 27.97 9.13
CA SER A 409 -10.27 27.43 7.84
C SER A 409 -9.13 27.19 6.84
N GLY A 410 -7.91 27.62 7.16
CA GLY A 410 -6.70 27.52 6.34
C GLY A 410 -6.31 26.09 5.96
N TRP A 411 -6.44 25.10 6.85
CA TRP A 411 -6.00 23.72 6.55
C TRP A 411 -6.85 23.07 5.45
N ALA A 412 -8.17 23.29 5.47
CA ALA A 412 -9.08 22.77 4.47
C ALA A 412 -8.87 23.49 3.13
N LYS A 413 -8.75 24.83 3.17
CA LYS A 413 -8.47 25.67 2.00
C LYS A 413 -7.19 25.24 1.27
N GLU A 414 -6.13 24.92 2.00
CA GLU A 414 -4.87 24.44 1.42
C GLU A 414 -5.04 23.11 0.68
N ILE A 415 -5.73 22.13 1.29
CA ILE A 415 -5.98 20.83 0.63
C ILE A 415 -6.82 21.03 -0.63
N PHE A 416 -7.87 21.85 -0.58
CA PHE A 416 -8.69 22.16 -1.75
C PHE A 416 -7.88 22.88 -2.84
N ALA A 417 -6.98 23.79 -2.48
CA ALA A 417 -6.10 24.47 -3.43
C ALA A 417 -5.17 23.48 -4.16
N THR A 418 -4.57 22.54 -3.43
CA THR A 418 -3.74 21.47 -4.02
C THR A 418 -4.57 20.56 -4.93
N VAL A 419 -5.75 20.12 -4.48
CA VAL A 419 -6.64 19.28 -5.30
C VAL A 419 -7.09 20.02 -6.57
N ARG A 420 -7.38 21.32 -6.49
CA ARG A 420 -7.71 22.14 -7.67
C ARG A 420 -6.54 22.20 -8.65
N LYS A 421 -5.32 22.40 -8.16
CA LYS A 421 -4.10 22.48 -8.97
C LYS A 421 -3.83 21.16 -9.72
N CYS A 422 -3.98 20.02 -9.03
CA CYS A 422 -3.61 18.71 -9.58
C CYS A 422 -4.77 17.99 -10.29
N TYR A 423 -6.02 18.15 -9.83
CA TYR A 423 -7.19 17.35 -10.26
C TYR A 423 -8.48 18.18 -10.40
N PRO A 424 -8.52 19.22 -11.26
CA PRO A 424 -9.68 20.12 -11.38
C PRO A 424 -10.94 19.45 -11.93
N SER A 425 -10.82 18.42 -12.78
CA SER A 425 -11.98 17.67 -13.29
C SER A 425 -12.63 16.79 -12.23
N GLU A 426 -11.82 16.11 -11.41
CA GLU A 426 -12.31 15.18 -10.40
C GLU A 426 -12.90 15.91 -9.20
N LEU A 427 -12.34 17.07 -8.83
CA LEU A 427 -12.95 17.96 -7.84
C LEU A 427 -14.36 18.40 -8.27
N ARG A 428 -14.55 18.77 -9.54
CA ARG A 428 -15.87 19.15 -10.05
C ARG A 428 -16.86 17.98 -10.03
N LYS A 429 -16.43 16.79 -10.48
CA LYS A 429 -17.25 15.58 -10.37
C LYS A 429 -17.61 15.29 -8.92
N ALA A 430 -16.69 15.53 -7.98
CA ALA A 430 -16.94 15.32 -6.57
C ALA A 430 -18.01 16.28 -6.04
N VAL A 431 -17.91 17.58 -6.35
CA VAL A 431 -18.92 18.58 -5.98
C VAL A 431 -20.30 18.24 -6.58
N ARG A 432 -20.38 17.82 -7.84
CA ARG A 432 -21.64 17.39 -8.46
C ARG A 432 -22.22 16.14 -7.79
N LYS A 433 -21.39 15.15 -7.45
CA LYS A 433 -21.84 13.95 -6.73
C LYS A 433 -22.40 14.25 -5.34
N LEU A 434 -21.85 15.23 -4.64
CA LEU A 434 -22.40 15.71 -3.35
C LEU A 434 -23.79 16.35 -3.51
N GLU A 435 -24.13 16.81 -4.71
CA GLU A 435 -25.46 17.31 -5.03
C GLU A 435 -26.41 16.22 -5.50
N ASP A 436 -25.98 15.30 -6.37
CA ASP A 436 -26.86 14.26 -6.90
C ASP A 436 -27.36 13.31 -5.80
N SER A 437 -26.60 13.18 -4.71
CA SER A 437 -26.99 12.41 -3.51
C SER A 437 -28.05 13.11 -2.65
N LYS A 438 -28.43 14.36 -2.95
CA LYS A 438 -29.54 15.14 -2.33
C LYS A 438 -30.85 14.37 -2.20
N VAL A 439 -31.06 13.34 -3.02
CA VAL A 439 -32.28 12.53 -2.97
C VAL A 439 -32.37 11.69 -1.69
N ASN A 440 -31.27 11.47 -0.93
CA ASN A 440 -31.25 10.49 0.16
C ASN A 440 -30.73 10.92 1.55
N SER A 441 -30.17 12.12 1.82
CA SER A 441 -29.82 12.48 3.22
C SER A 441 -29.69 13.98 3.58
N LEU A 442 -30.26 14.37 4.74
CA LEU A 442 -30.18 15.70 5.38
C LEU A 442 -28.75 16.17 5.78
N LYS A 443 -27.74 15.30 5.69
CA LYS A 443 -26.35 15.63 6.10
C LYS A 443 -25.56 16.31 5.00
N GLU A 444 -25.96 16.14 3.74
CA GLU A 444 -25.21 16.61 2.56
C GLU A 444 -25.54 18.05 2.19
N ASP A 445 -26.78 18.51 2.45
CA ASP A 445 -27.15 19.92 2.29
C ASP A 445 -26.29 20.84 3.16
N SER A 446 -26.02 20.43 4.40
CA SER A 446 -25.10 21.14 5.29
C SER A 446 -23.63 21.09 4.81
N MET A 447 -23.21 20.10 4.00
CA MET A 447 -21.83 20.04 3.47
C MET A 447 -21.60 21.05 2.35
N LEU A 448 -22.63 21.30 1.52
CA LEU A 448 -22.58 22.31 0.45
C LEU A 448 -22.66 23.72 1.04
N GLU A 449 -23.51 23.93 2.04
CA GLU A 449 -23.52 25.18 2.81
C GLU A 449 -22.19 25.44 3.50
N VAL A 450 -21.55 24.40 4.04
CA VAL A 450 -20.22 24.48 4.66
C VAL A 450 -19.12 24.73 3.64
N LEU A 451 -19.20 24.17 2.43
CA LEU A 451 -18.33 24.56 1.31
C LEU A 451 -18.46 26.06 1.04
N CYS A 452 -19.68 26.58 0.93
CA CYS A 452 -19.92 28.01 0.74
C CYS A 452 -19.32 28.83 1.90
N ILE A 453 -19.68 28.52 3.15
CA ILE A 453 -19.20 29.26 4.35
C ILE A 453 -17.67 29.22 4.48
N MET A 454 -17.01 28.10 4.16
CA MET A 454 -15.55 28.01 4.17
C MET A 454 -14.91 29.04 3.24
N PHE A 455 -15.52 29.32 2.10
CA PHE A 455 -15.00 30.28 1.13
C PHE A 455 -15.58 31.70 1.32
N ASP A 456 -16.68 31.88 2.04
CA ASP A 456 -17.39 33.16 2.30
C ASP A 456 -16.79 33.98 3.47
N GLU A 457 -15.85 33.43 4.26
CA GLU A 457 -15.21 34.18 5.36
C GLU A 457 -14.40 35.38 4.81
N SER A 458 -15.04 36.56 4.90
CA SER A 458 -14.68 37.91 4.41
C SER A 458 -13.37 38.53 4.93
N LYS A 459 -12.35 37.71 5.23
CA LYS A 459 -10.96 38.11 5.40
C LYS A 459 -10.03 37.10 4.73
N SER A 460 -10.16 36.95 3.42
CA SER A 460 -9.30 36.12 2.60
C SER A 460 -8.06 36.93 2.14
N SER A 461 -6.88 36.31 2.19
CA SER A 461 -5.71 36.78 1.44
C SER A 461 -6.02 36.73 -0.08
N PRO A 462 -5.32 37.48 -0.95
CA PRO A 462 -5.61 37.52 -2.38
C PRO A 462 -5.67 36.13 -3.05
N ASP A 463 -4.86 35.18 -2.59
CA ASP A 463 -4.86 33.79 -3.09
C ASP A 463 -6.15 32.99 -2.81
N ILE A 464 -6.95 33.41 -1.81
CA ILE A 464 -8.17 32.71 -1.38
C ILE A 464 -9.42 33.25 -2.09
N ALA A 465 -9.44 34.53 -2.49
CA ALA A 465 -10.52 35.12 -3.30
C ALA A 465 -10.67 34.41 -4.67
N ASP A 466 -9.55 34.02 -5.27
CA ASP A 466 -9.52 33.25 -6.54
C ASP A 466 -10.10 31.83 -6.41
N LEU A 467 -10.06 31.24 -5.21
CA LEU A 467 -10.68 29.95 -4.92
C LEU A 467 -12.20 30.08 -4.82
N GLU A 468 -12.65 31.09 -4.08
CA GLU A 468 -14.06 31.42 -3.90
C GLU A 468 -14.75 31.72 -5.24
N ILE A 469 -14.12 32.53 -6.11
CA ILE A 469 -14.62 32.82 -7.45
C ILE A 469 -14.73 31.55 -8.29
N TRP A 470 -13.69 30.71 -8.30
CA TRP A 470 -13.70 29.47 -9.09
C TRP A 470 -14.77 28.49 -8.60
N PHE A 471 -14.89 28.27 -7.28
CA PHE A 471 -15.92 27.40 -6.72
C PHE A 471 -17.33 27.92 -6.98
N SER A 472 -17.53 29.24 -6.95
CA SER A 472 -18.82 29.86 -7.22
C SER A 472 -19.20 29.80 -8.71
N LEU A 473 -18.21 29.88 -9.62
CA LEU A 473 -18.40 29.66 -11.07
C LEU A 473 -18.68 28.19 -11.41
N GLU A 474 -18.06 27.25 -10.70
CA GLU A 474 -18.34 25.82 -10.83
C GLU A 474 -19.50 25.35 -9.94
N HIS A 475 -20.20 26.29 -9.29
CA HIS A 475 -21.27 25.99 -8.38
C HIS A 475 -22.42 25.29 -9.13
N PRO A 476 -22.99 24.23 -8.58
CA PRO A 476 -24.01 23.43 -9.27
C PRO A 476 -25.38 24.12 -9.41
N LYS A 477 -25.78 25.01 -8.48
CA LYS A 477 -26.93 25.93 -8.68
C LYS A 477 -26.61 27.04 -9.69
N ALA A 478 -27.46 27.20 -10.71
CA ALA A 478 -27.30 28.22 -11.76
C ALA A 478 -27.36 29.66 -11.22
N GLU A 479 -28.20 29.92 -10.22
CA GLU A 479 -28.35 31.25 -9.60
C GLU A 479 -27.03 31.77 -9.00
N VAL A 480 -26.27 30.89 -8.34
CA VAL A 480 -24.97 31.23 -7.74
C VAL A 480 -23.96 31.55 -8.83
N ARG A 481 -23.88 30.72 -9.89
CA ARG A 481 -22.99 30.97 -11.03
C ARG A 481 -23.28 32.32 -11.69
N ARG A 482 -24.57 32.62 -11.90
CA ARG A 482 -25.03 33.88 -12.48
C ARG A 482 -24.66 35.06 -11.58
N ALA A 483 -24.93 34.97 -10.28
CA ALA A 483 -24.59 36.01 -9.31
C ALA A 483 -23.07 36.29 -9.27
N THR A 484 -22.24 35.24 -9.33
CA THR A 484 -20.78 35.39 -9.39
C THR A 484 -20.34 36.11 -10.66
N LEU A 485 -20.87 35.74 -11.82
CA LEU A 485 -20.56 36.42 -13.09
C LEU A 485 -21.02 37.88 -13.08
N SER A 486 -22.21 38.17 -12.56
CA SER A 486 -22.71 39.55 -12.41
C SER A 486 -21.89 40.38 -11.42
N ASN A 487 -21.31 39.76 -10.38
CA ASN A 487 -20.41 40.44 -9.44
C ASN A 487 -18.99 40.65 -10.02
N LEU A 488 -18.58 39.82 -10.99
CA LEU A 488 -17.30 39.96 -11.69
C LEU A 488 -17.33 41.05 -12.78
N ALA A 489 -18.50 41.31 -13.38
CA ALA A 489 -18.67 42.35 -14.40
C ALA A 489 -18.25 43.77 -13.95
N PRO A 490 -18.64 44.28 -12.75
CA PRO A 490 -18.28 45.63 -12.31
C PRO A 490 -16.92 45.72 -11.61
N SER A 491 -16.31 44.60 -11.20
CA SER A 491 -15.22 44.63 -10.21
C SER A 491 -13.82 44.94 -10.78
N GLY A 492 -13.65 45.01 -12.10
CA GLY A 492 -12.35 45.36 -12.71
C GLY A 492 -11.21 44.38 -12.40
N VAL A 493 -11.51 43.22 -11.78
CA VAL A 493 -10.56 42.15 -11.43
C VAL A 493 -9.85 41.63 -12.68
N LEU A 494 -10.51 41.72 -13.84
CA LEU A 494 -10.00 41.38 -15.15
C LEU A 494 -9.02 42.44 -15.74
N LYS A 495 -8.73 43.57 -15.09
CA LYS A 495 -7.75 44.56 -15.60
C LYS A 495 -6.43 44.55 -14.85
N ALA A 496 -6.30 43.77 -13.77
CA ALA A 496 -5.11 43.76 -12.93
C ALA A 496 -4.07 42.75 -13.46
N ASN A 497 -3.02 43.27 -14.09
CA ASN A 497 -1.84 42.55 -14.58
C ASN A 497 -0.94 41.97 -13.45
N ALA A 498 -1.52 41.44 -12.37
CA ALA A 498 -0.79 41.04 -11.17
C ALA A 498 -1.24 39.67 -10.60
N PHE A 499 -1.50 38.69 -11.45
CA PHE A 499 -1.82 37.32 -11.03
C PHE A 499 -0.84 36.30 -11.64
N ASP A 500 -0.48 35.28 -10.86
CA ASP A 500 0.36 34.17 -11.30
C ASP A 500 -0.23 33.49 -12.56
N SER A 501 0.60 33.30 -13.58
CA SER A 501 0.20 32.80 -14.92
C SER A 501 -0.59 31.49 -14.91
N GLN A 502 -0.36 30.62 -13.92
CA GLN A 502 -1.03 29.34 -13.81
C GLN A 502 -2.40 29.41 -13.10
N LYS A 503 -2.64 30.43 -12.27
CA LYS A 503 -3.90 30.62 -11.53
C LYS A 503 -4.99 31.22 -12.43
N LEU A 504 -4.62 32.20 -13.27
CA LEU A 504 -5.49 32.79 -14.28
C LEU A 504 -6.02 31.75 -15.28
N ALA A 505 -5.18 30.80 -15.71
CA ALA A 505 -5.59 29.74 -16.64
C ALA A 505 -6.78 28.91 -16.13
N SER A 506 -6.86 28.67 -14.82
CA SER A 506 -7.95 27.87 -14.22
C SER A 506 -9.29 28.62 -14.17
N ILE A 507 -9.25 29.94 -13.96
CA ILE A 507 -10.41 30.82 -13.97
C ILE A 507 -10.85 31.09 -15.41
N GLN A 508 -9.92 31.34 -16.32
CA GLN A 508 -10.18 31.43 -17.77
C GLN A 508 -10.89 30.19 -18.29
N GLU A 509 -10.43 29.00 -17.90
CA GLU A 509 -11.08 27.75 -18.30
C GLU A 509 -12.48 27.59 -17.67
N ALA A 510 -12.68 28.02 -16.41
CA ALA A 510 -13.99 28.00 -15.77
C ALA A 510 -14.97 28.98 -16.45
N MET A 511 -14.51 30.18 -16.83
CA MET A 511 -15.28 31.19 -17.56
C MET A 511 -15.63 30.72 -18.98
N LEU A 512 -14.65 30.19 -19.72
CA LEU A 512 -14.89 29.59 -21.04
C LEU A 512 -15.98 28.52 -20.97
N ARG A 513 -15.97 27.67 -19.92
CA ARG A 513 -17.02 26.67 -19.72
C ARG A 513 -18.39 27.24 -19.39
N ARG A 514 -18.49 28.42 -18.76
CA ARG A 514 -19.79 29.07 -18.51
C ARG A 514 -20.45 29.57 -19.79
N LEU A 515 -19.68 29.83 -20.84
CA LEU A 515 -20.25 30.07 -22.17
C LEU A 515 -20.97 28.82 -22.73
N TYR A 516 -20.58 27.62 -22.28
CA TYR A 516 -21.23 26.35 -22.65
C TYR A 516 -22.23 25.86 -21.58
N ASP A 517 -22.63 26.71 -20.62
CA ASP A 517 -23.55 26.30 -19.54
C ASP A 517 -24.90 25.80 -20.10
N GLU A 518 -25.53 24.87 -19.38
CA GLU A 518 -26.85 24.33 -19.75
C GLU A 518 -27.95 25.36 -19.46
N ASP A 519 -27.73 26.25 -18.50
CA ASP A 519 -28.63 27.37 -18.22
C ASP A 519 -28.25 28.60 -19.06
N LEU A 520 -29.16 29.00 -19.94
CA LEU A 520 -28.98 30.14 -20.84
C LEU A 520 -28.79 31.47 -20.11
N SER A 521 -29.34 31.62 -18.90
CA SER A 521 -29.16 32.84 -18.10
C SER A 521 -27.74 33.00 -17.55
N VAL A 522 -27.04 31.87 -17.31
CA VAL A 522 -25.63 31.85 -16.91
C VAL A 522 -24.74 32.15 -18.11
N ALA A 523 -25.07 31.59 -19.29
CA ALA A 523 -24.38 31.91 -20.53
C ALA A 523 -24.53 33.40 -20.90
N GLN A 524 -25.71 33.99 -20.70
CA GLN A 524 -25.93 35.44 -20.88
C GLN A 524 -25.01 36.27 -19.98
N ALA A 525 -24.98 35.96 -18.68
CA ALA A 525 -24.15 36.68 -17.73
C ALA A 525 -22.65 36.54 -18.03
N ALA A 526 -22.22 35.41 -18.60
CA ALA A 526 -20.84 35.21 -19.04
C ALA A 526 -20.51 36.02 -20.31
N LEU A 527 -21.46 36.18 -21.24
CA LEU A 527 -21.31 36.99 -22.46
C LEU A 527 -21.27 38.50 -22.18
N SER A 528 -21.94 38.95 -21.11
CA SER A 528 -21.98 40.35 -20.67
C SER A 528 -20.73 40.81 -19.90
N LEU A 529 -19.68 39.99 -19.82
CA LEU A 529 -18.42 40.35 -19.17
C LEU A 529 -17.54 41.20 -20.09
N ASP A 530 -17.03 42.30 -19.55
CA ASP A 530 -16.08 43.17 -20.26
C ASP A 530 -14.68 42.53 -20.30
N GLY A 531 -14.03 42.55 -21.48
CA GLY A 531 -12.63 42.13 -21.65
C GLY A 531 -12.40 40.66 -21.98
N LEU A 532 -13.42 39.89 -22.40
CA LEU A 532 -13.27 38.46 -22.76
C LEU A 532 -12.16 38.18 -23.79
N SER A 533 -11.92 39.12 -24.72
CA SER A 533 -10.88 39.06 -25.75
C SER A 533 -9.44 39.12 -25.21
N GLU A 534 -9.24 39.68 -24.01
CA GLU A 534 -7.92 39.77 -23.35
C GLU A 534 -7.57 38.47 -22.60
N PHE A 535 -8.58 37.67 -22.26
CA PHE A 535 -8.45 36.50 -21.38
C PHE A 535 -8.59 35.14 -22.07
N ILE A 536 -9.36 35.07 -23.16
CA ILE A 536 -9.65 33.82 -23.86
C ILE A 536 -9.16 33.93 -25.30
N SER A 537 -8.55 32.86 -25.81
CA SER A 537 -8.06 32.84 -27.18
C SER A 537 -9.21 33.05 -28.18
N ALA A 538 -8.97 33.87 -29.21
CA ALA A 538 -9.91 34.13 -30.29
C ALA A 538 -10.55 32.85 -30.91
N PRO A 539 -9.82 31.74 -31.17
CA PRO A 539 -10.42 30.53 -31.71
C PRO A 539 -11.34 29.81 -30.71
N ASP A 540 -11.04 29.83 -29.41
CA ASP A 540 -11.89 29.21 -28.39
C ASP A 540 -13.20 30.00 -28.17
N LEU A 541 -13.12 31.33 -28.25
CA LEU A 541 -14.30 32.22 -28.24
C LEU A 541 -15.18 32.01 -29.47
N LEU A 542 -14.59 31.95 -30.67
CA LEU A 542 -15.33 31.66 -31.90
C LEU A 542 -16.10 30.34 -31.81
N LYS A 543 -15.45 29.29 -31.29
CA LYS A 543 -16.09 27.99 -31.07
C LYS A 543 -17.22 28.06 -30.03
N ALA A 544 -17.05 28.86 -28.97
CA ALA A 544 -18.07 29.05 -27.95
C ALA A 544 -19.29 29.78 -28.52
N TYR A 545 -19.08 30.92 -29.21
CA TYR A 545 -20.14 31.67 -29.87
C TYR A 545 -20.89 30.82 -30.90
N TRP A 546 -20.17 30.05 -31.70
CA TRP A 546 -20.75 29.11 -32.65
C TRP A 546 -21.67 28.09 -31.98
N THR A 547 -21.23 27.51 -30.85
CA THR A 547 -21.99 26.49 -30.13
C THR A 547 -23.23 27.07 -29.48
N ILE A 548 -23.17 28.29 -28.92
CA ILE A 548 -24.32 29.01 -28.37
C ILE A 548 -25.34 29.31 -29.48
N LEU A 549 -24.88 29.81 -30.63
CA LEU A 549 -25.74 30.09 -31.77
C LEU A 549 -26.35 28.81 -32.35
N GLN A 550 -25.63 27.70 -32.41
CA GLN A 550 -26.20 26.41 -32.79
C GLN A 550 -27.27 25.93 -31.81
N ARG A 551 -27.05 26.07 -30.50
CA ARG A 551 -28.06 25.77 -29.47
C ARG A 551 -29.30 26.66 -29.64
N PHE A 552 -29.12 27.95 -29.93
CA PHE A 552 -30.22 28.87 -30.26
C PHE A 552 -31.03 28.37 -31.47
N ILE A 553 -30.34 28.03 -32.57
CA ILE A 553 -30.98 27.54 -33.79
C ILE A 553 -31.76 26.23 -33.52
N ASP A 554 -31.17 25.29 -32.78
CA ASP A 554 -31.82 24.03 -32.41
C ASP A 554 -33.09 24.28 -31.58
N VAL A 555 -33.07 25.20 -30.60
CA VAL A 555 -34.24 25.57 -29.78
C VAL A 555 -35.34 26.25 -30.60
N VAL A 556 -34.97 27.15 -31.52
CA VAL A 556 -35.94 27.83 -32.42
C VAL A 556 -36.61 26.84 -33.36
N MET A 557 -35.89 25.80 -33.80
CA MET A 557 -36.39 24.80 -34.75
C MET A 557 -37.18 23.66 -34.09
N THR A 558 -36.95 23.36 -32.80
CA THR A 558 -37.56 22.20 -32.10
C THR A 558 -38.48 22.53 -30.91
N GLY A 559 -38.42 23.74 -30.32
CA GLY A 559 -39.04 24.03 -29.02
C GLY A 559 -40.44 24.69 -29.02
N PRO A 560 -41.27 24.46 -27.98
CA PRO A 560 -42.52 25.18 -27.75
C PRO A 560 -42.30 26.67 -27.45
N SER A 561 -43.31 27.50 -27.69
CA SER A 561 -43.22 28.97 -27.75
C SER A 561 -42.93 29.70 -26.44
N LEU A 562 -42.96 29.02 -25.29
CA LEU A 562 -42.83 29.63 -23.96
C LEU A 562 -41.36 29.57 -23.51
N GLY A 563 -40.57 30.60 -23.86
CA GLY A 563 -39.12 30.67 -23.57
C GLY A 563 -38.27 31.34 -24.66
N ARG A 564 -38.88 31.74 -25.79
CA ARG A 564 -38.16 32.33 -26.93
C ARG A 564 -37.54 33.71 -26.66
N TYR A 565 -38.06 34.47 -25.69
CA TYR A 565 -37.60 35.84 -25.42
C TYR A 565 -36.18 35.85 -24.82
N ASP A 566 -35.96 35.07 -23.76
CA ASP A 566 -34.65 34.96 -23.09
C ASP A 566 -33.58 34.37 -24.03
N VAL A 567 -33.98 33.40 -24.86
CA VAL A 567 -33.12 32.75 -25.86
C VAL A 567 -32.68 33.75 -26.95
N CYS A 568 -33.57 34.66 -27.38
CA CYS A 568 -33.25 35.72 -28.33
C CYS A 568 -32.30 36.77 -27.74
N GLU A 569 -32.51 37.18 -26.48
CA GLU A 569 -31.60 38.14 -25.82
C GLU A 569 -30.18 37.57 -25.66
N VAL A 570 -30.06 36.27 -25.36
CA VAL A 570 -28.76 35.58 -25.29
C VAL A 570 -28.07 35.55 -26.66
N ALA A 571 -28.82 35.28 -27.74
CA ALA A 571 -28.26 35.29 -29.09
C ALA A 571 -27.82 36.68 -29.54
N ILE A 572 -28.58 37.72 -29.21
CA ILE A 572 -28.21 39.12 -29.48
C ILE A 572 -26.95 39.49 -28.70
N SER A 573 -26.91 39.18 -27.39
CA SER A 573 -25.72 39.41 -26.55
C SER A 573 -24.49 38.64 -27.06
N CYS A 574 -24.68 37.44 -27.62
CA CYS A 574 -23.61 36.66 -28.23
C CYS A 574 -23.07 37.32 -29.50
N LEU A 575 -23.93 37.89 -30.34
CA LEU A 575 -23.53 38.59 -31.55
C LEU A 575 -22.83 39.92 -31.24
N ASP A 576 -23.38 40.68 -30.30
CA ASP A 576 -22.77 41.94 -29.83
C ASP A 576 -21.38 41.67 -29.24
N SER A 577 -21.25 40.63 -28.41
CA SER A 577 -19.96 40.21 -27.85
C SER A 577 -18.99 39.69 -28.92
N ALA A 578 -19.46 38.96 -29.93
CA ALA A 578 -18.62 38.51 -31.05
C ALA A 578 -18.09 39.67 -31.90
N ILE A 579 -18.90 40.71 -32.13
CA ILE A 579 -18.51 41.90 -32.88
C ILE A 579 -17.50 42.75 -32.07
N LEU A 580 -17.71 42.87 -30.76
CA LEU A 580 -16.82 43.65 -29.89
C LEU A 580 -15.45 42.97 -29.66
N ASN A 581 -15.42 41.64 -29.52
CA ASN A 581 -14.23 40.91 -29.09
C ASN A 581 -13.32 40.38 -30.22
N LEU A 582 -13.80 40.30 -31.47
CA LEU A 582 -13.05 39.69 -32.58
C LEU A 582 -12.82 40.70 -33.72
N GLN A 583 -11.67 41.38 -33.72
CA GLN A 583 -11.31 42.36 -34.76
C GLN A 583 -10.36 41.82 -35.86
N ASP A 584 -10.50 42.41 -37.06
CA ASP A 584 -9.75 42.29 -38.32
C ASP A 584 -9.54 40.91 -38.95
N HIS A 585 -8.92 39.92 -38.28
CA HIS A 585 -8.58 38.64 -38.91
C HIS A 585 -9.74 37.63 -38.96
N TYR A 586 -10.76 37.78 -38.10
CA TYR A 586 -11.88 36.84 -37.96
C TYR A 586 -13.23 37.37 -38.48
N LEU A 587 -13.25 38.56 -39.12
CA LEU A 587 -14.46 39.16 -39.71
C LEU A 587 -15.21 38.21 -40.66
N LYS A 588 -14.46 37.40 -41.43
CA LYS A 588 -15.05 36.38 -42.31
C LYS A 588 -15.80 35.31 -41.54
N GLU A 589 -15.35 34.92 -40.35
CA GLU A 589 -15.99 33.88 -39.54
C GLU A 589 -17.17 34.42 -38.74
N VAL A 590 -17.09 35.67 -38.27
CA VAL A 590 -18.23 36.38 -37.66
C VAL A 590 -19.36 36.57 -38.68
N ALA A 591 -19.03 36.95 -39.92
CA ALA A 591 -20.01 37.01 -41.00
C ALA A 591 -20.65 35.63 -41.29
N LYS A 592 -19.89 34.53 -41.20
CA LYS A 592 -20.43 33.17 -41.32
C LYS A 592 -21.39 32.83 -40.17
N MET A 593 -21.13 33.30 -38.95
CA MET A 593 -22.02 33.09 -37.78
C MET A 593 -23.38 33.78 -37.92
N MET A 594 -23.40 34.99 -38.46
CA MET A 594 -24.64 35.77 -38.62
C MET A 594 -25.55 35.24 -39.74
N PHE A 595 -24.95 34.62 -40.75
CA PHE A 595 -25.63 34.30 -42.00
C PHE A 595 -26.78 33.28 -41.84
N PRO A 596 -26.63 32.16 -41.09
CA PRO A 596 -27.74 31.26 -40.79
C PRO A 596 -28.91 31.97 -40.10
N LEU A 597 -28.66 32.87 -39.15
CA LEU A 597 -29.71 33.57 -38.40
C LEU A 597 -30.60 34.45 -39.29
N ILE A 598 -30.02 35.05 -40.33
CA ILE A 598 -30.74 35.88 -41.31
C ILE A 598 -31.66 35.04 -42.22
N LEU A 599 -31.36 33.74 -42.38
CA LEU A 599 -32.03 32.84 -43.33
C LEU A 599 -33.02 31.87 -42.68
N ILE A 600 -33.01 31.75 -41.35
CA ILE A 600 -33.93 30.92 -40.57
C ILE A 600 -35.27 31.63 -40.43
N ILE A 601 -36.05 31.61 -41.51
CA ILE A 601 -37.50 31.82 -41.44
C ILE A 601 -38.14 30.49 -41.82
N PRO A 602 -38.90 29.84 -40.91
CA PRO A 602 -39.47 28.51 -41.17
C PRO A 602 -40.29 28.42 -42.47
N LYS A 603 -40.94 29.54 -42.85
CA LYS A 603 -41.79 29.63 -44.04
C LYS A 603 -41.02 29.77 -45.36
N THR A 604 -39.79 30.30 -45.36
CA THR A 604 -39.00 30.56 -46.58
C THR A 604 -37.71 29.75 -46.65
N TRP A 605 -37.44 28.91 -45.64
CA TRP A 605 -36.24 28.06 -45.53
C TRP A 605 -35.86 27.32 -46.81
N ARG A 606 -36.80 26.59 -47.44
CA ARG A 606 -36.52 25.85 -48.69
C ARG A 606 -36.10 26.75 -49.86
N VAL A 607 -36.68 27.95 -49.94
CA VAL A 607 -36.37 28.93 -50.99
C VAL A 607 -35.01 29.56 -50.73
N ASN A 608 -34.73 29.92 -49.48
CA ASN A 608 -33.46 30.52 -49.05
C ASN A 608 -32.27 29.57 -49.29
N VAL A 609 -32.40 28.28 -48.94
CA VAL A 609 -31.38 27.25 -49.17
C VAL A 609 -31.12 27.05 -50.67
N LYS A 610 -32.19 27.01 -51.49
CA LYS A 610 -32.06 26.84 -52.94
C LYS A 610 -31.46 28.07 -53.62
N ALA A 611 -31.82 29.27 -53.19
CA ALA A 611 -31.21 30.53 -53.65
C ALA A 611 -29.71 30.56 -53.34
N LEU A 612 -29.29 30.09 -52.15
CA LEU A 612 -27.88 30.01 -51.76
C LEU A 612 -27.08 28.98 -52.56
N GLY A 613 -27.67 27.83 -52.87
CA GLY A 613 -27.03 26.86 -53.77
C GLY A 613 -26.70 27.46 -55.14
N LEU A 614 -27.59 28.30 -55.67
CA LEU A 614 -27.41 29.00 -56.96
C LEU A 614 -26.38 30.14 -56.89
N THR A 615 -26.08 30.68 -55.70
CA THR A 615 -25.03 31.70 -55.55
C THR A 615 -23.61 31.15 -55.74
N LYS A 616 -23.41 29.82 -55.74
CA LYS A 616 -22.11 29.19 -56.07
C LYS A 616 -21.67 29.48 -57.51
N ASP A 617 -22.61 29.75 -58.42
CA ASP A 617 -22.34 30.04 -59.82
C ASP A 617 -22.02 31.53 -60.07
N LEU A 618 -22.26 32.39 -59.08
CA LEU A 618 -21.93 33.81 -59.11
C LEU A 618 -20.55 34.02 -58.49
N GLN A 619 -19.53 34.29 -59.33
CA GLN A 619 -18.16 34.58 -58.90
C GLN A 619 -18.01 35.96 -58.21
N TRP A 620 -18.85 36.26 -57.23
CA TRP A 620 -18.78 37.48 -56.45
C TRP A 620 -18.05 37.20 -55.12
N PRO A 621 -17.07 38.03 -54.71
CA PRO A 621 -16.26 37.80 -53.51
C PRO A 621 -17.10 37.61 -52.23
N PHE A 622 -18.24 38.33 -52.14
CA PHE A 622 -19.21 38.23 -51.05
C PHE A 622 -19.86 36.84 -50.95
N TYR A 623 -20.20 36.22 -52.09
CA TYR A 623 -20.87 34.91 -52.14
C TYR A 623 -19.87 33.74 -52.04
N ASN A 624 -18.59 33.96 -52.35
CA ASN A 624 -17.53 32.97 -52.14
C ASN A 624 -17.24 32.69 -50.66
N SER A 625 -17.47 33.64 -49.74
CA SER A 625 -17.41 33.38 -48.29
C SER A 625 -18.65 32.67 -47.76
N ILE A 626 -19.80 32.89 -48.41
CA ILE A 626 -21.11 32.32 -48.06
C ILE A 626 -21.26 30.87 -48.56
N SER A 627 -20.61 30.50 -49.66
CA SER A 627 -20.65 29.14 -50.20
C SER A 627 -20.12 28.08 -49.23
N SER A 628 -19.21 28.46 -48.32
CA SER A 628 -18.73 27.62 -47.21
C SER A 628 -19.72 27.48 -46.05
N SER A 629 -20.69 28.40 -45.93
CA SER A 629 -21.80 28.32 -44.96
C SER A 629 -22.95 27.43 -45.43
N TYR A 630 -22.95 27.04 -46.71
CA TYR A 630 -23.92 26.11 -47.29
C TYR A 630 -23.91 24.73 -46.60
N ASP A 631 -22.73 24.21 -46.26
CA ASP A 631 -22.59 22.90 -45.59
C ASP A 631 -23.15 22.90 -44.17
N MET A 632 -23.08 24.04 -43.48
CA MET A 632 -23.63 24.20 -42.13
C MET A 632 -25.16 24.25 -42.15
N VAL A 633 -25.75 24.96 -43.11
CA VAL A 633 -27.19 25.02 -43.34
C VAL A 633 -27.72 23.66 -43.84
N SER A 634 -26.90 22.90 -44.58
CA SER A 634 -27.17 21.53 -45.02
C SER A 634 -27.11 20.50 -43.87
N GLN A 635 -26.21 20.63 -42.89
CA GLN A 635 -26.17 19.75 -41.70
C GLN A 635 -27.42 19.90 -40.81
N ILE A 636 -27.99 21.11 -40.74
CA ILE A 636 -29.27 21.36 -40.08
C ILE A 636 -30.41 20.60 -40.81
N GLN A 637 -30.28 20.39 -42.11
CA GLN A 637 -31.24 19.63 -42.94
C GLN A 637 -31.27 18.14 -42.55
N GLU A 638 -30.13 17.51 -42.24
CA GLU A 638 -30.07 16.10 -41.81
C GLU A 638 -30.74 15.86 -40.44
N LYS A 639 -30.56 16.77 -39.48
CA LYS A 639 -31.20 16.68 -38.15
C LYS A 639 -32.71 16.88 -38.21
N VAL A 640 -33.19 17.82 -39.03
CA VAL A 640 -34.64 18.11 -39.18
C VAL A 640 -35.35 17.01 -39.97
N VAL A 641 -34.71 16.44 -41.01
CA VAL A 641 -35.26 15.30 -41.74
C VAL A 641 -35.34 14.05 -40.85
N ASN A 642 -34.33 13.78 -40.01
CA ASN A 642 -34.37 12.65 -39.07
C ASN A 642 -35.42 12.81 -37.95
N PHE A 643 -35.78 14.02 -37.55
CA PHE A 643 -36.85 14.23 -36.56
C PHE A 643 -38.25 14.01 -37.17
N VAL A 644 -38.46 14.44 -38.42
CA VAL A 644 -39.73 14.22 -39.13
C VAL A 644 -39.90 12.76 -39.56
N VAL A 645 -38.82 12.04 -39.88
CA VAL A 645 -38.85 10.61 -40.21
C VAL A 645 -39.05 9.73 -38.96
N ASN A 646 -38.71 10.19 -37.75
CA ASN A 646 -38.98 9.47 -36.50
C ASN A 646 -40.36 9.80 -35.86
N LEU A 647 -41.11 10.73 -36.46
CA LEU A 647 -42.48 11.13 -36.04
C LEU A 647 -43.56 10.69 -37.04
N VAL A 648 -43.17 9.98 -38.09
CA VAL A 648 -44.03 9.18 -38.99
C VAL A 648 -43.71 7.72 -38.72
#